data_AF-A0A9W4IU53-F1
#
_entry.id   AF-A0A9W4IU53-F1
#
_cell.length_a   1.000
_cell.length_b   1.000
_cell.length_c   1.000
_cell.angle_alpha   90.00
_cell.angle_beta   90.00
_cell.angle_gamma   90.00
#
_symmetry.space_group_name_H-M   'P 1'
#
loop_
_entity.id
_entity.type
_entity.pdbx_description
1 polymer ?
#
loop_
_entity_poly.entity_id
_entity_poly.type
_entity_poly.pdbx_seq_one_letter_code
_entity_poly.pdbx_strand_id
1 'polypeptide(L)'
;MASEAGWSCDANDAVHVTVIQPGEKKPKTLSTFHPQFTYPIFGDDEQIFGYRGLIIRLRFAAHDLRPHVHISYDEKFKSVGDTAAVDLLDTLKPFVQKEAFANLQDYEQAVQNDPDAKDFKPPGEFVIGYEVEDRKYEIWAGSLADPEVRKILDRMQVLVSLFIEAGTPLETNDPEWTLDRWRVYFVYEKVTPPTPTASSYSIVGYATTYRYWYYQRDQSQTPTVKNDAFPPPEVNISELPARNRIAQFLILPSHHRAGHGTHLYTTIHAACIADPTILELTIEDPNEQFDALRDTADYCLLRPEFLKHNVNLNPDPLGAYSQKNRPRKVPTSALIPTKLLHDIRKSFKIEPTQFAHVLEMYLLGQIPQSHRLAGGTNLARLLIKKFKAENENDRRYYWWRMLTKQRLYKKHKELLNELELLDRVEKLDATVQNVEEGYEITLDALAGRLPEDESDEEAEANEQASKAPTGSRDRRIKRKLTVMDDDEEDEAELAKRPKQPTLQLCANCLPPSPTSSIAFQNGKLQLYPNGLSDSYTKSISDQLPLGLLTAAQGHPMLVELKNGETLNGHLVTCDNFMNLILREVVQTSPEGDRFFRLPEVYIRGNNIKYLRVPEEIVEIVKEQQQNQPQGRRGGRDGDRGRGRGRGGGGGRGGRGRGRGGPN
;
A
#
# COMPACT_ATOMS: atom_id res chain seq x y z
N MET A 1 -33.36 6.01 -24.57
CA MET A 1 -32.12 6.69 -24.15
C MET A 1 -32.33 7.75 -23.06
N ALA A 2 -33.57 8.01 -22.60
CA ALA A 2 -33.85 8.79 -21.40
C ALA A 2 -34.55 7.89 -20.37
N SER A 3 -33.80 7.10 -19.58
CA SER A 3 -34.39 6.39 -18.41
C SER A 3 -33.42 5.65 -17.48
N GLU A 4 -32.13 5.48 -17.75
CA GLU A 4 -31.26 4.67 -16.86
C GLU A 4 -30.77 5.43 -15.61
N ALA A 5 -30.43 6.71 -15.74
CA ALA A 5 -29.85 7.52 -14.65
C ALA A 5 -30.76 7.69 -13.41
N GLY A 6 -32.07 7.38 -13.52
CA GLY A 6 -33.02 7.50 -12.41
C GLY A 6 -33.32 6.19 -11.69
N TRP A 7 -32.65 5.08 -12.03
CA TRP A 7 -32.86 3.76 -11.40
C TRP A 7 -31.56 3.15 -10.86
N SER A 8 -30.42 3.82 -11.04
CA SER A 8 -29.15 3.45 -10.43
C SER A 8 -28.82 4.41 -9.30
N CYS A 9 -28.23 3.91 -8.21
CA CYS A 9 -27.69 4.74 -7.14
C CYS A 9 -26.31 4.24 -6.72
N ASP A 10 -25.50 5.16 -6.19
CA ASP A 10 -24.22 4.85 -5.58
C ASP A 10 -24.42 3.95 -4.34
N ALA A 11 -23.74 2.81 -4.33
CA ALA A 11 -23.82 1.82 -3.27
C ALA A 11 -23.24 2.35 -1.94
N ASN A 12 -22.18 3.17 -1.99
CA ASN A 12 -21.55 3.76 -0.81
C ASN A 12 -22.51 4.74 -0.11
N ASP A 13 -23.30 5.48 -0.90
CA ASP A 13 -24.34 6.37 -0.37
C ASP A 13 -25.58 5.60 0.12
N ALA A 14 -25.99 4.55 -0.59
CA ALA A 14 -27.19 3.78 -0.27
C ALA A 14 -27.02 2.90 0.99
N VAL A 15 -25.80 2.45 1.29
CA VAL A 15 -25.50 1.59 2.45
C VAL A 15 -25.19 2.44 3.68
N HIS A 16 -25.97 2.22 4.74
CA HIS A 16 -25.77 2.85 6.05
C HIS A 16 -25.38 1.78 7.08
N VAL A 17 -24.19 1.91 7.64
CA VAL A 17 -23.76 1.11 8.79
C VAL A 17 -24.13 1.86 10.07
N THR A 18 -24.89 1.21 10.96
CA THR A 18 -25.38 1.85 12.19
C THR A 18 -25.10 1.00 13.42
N VAL A 19 -24.54 1.62 14.45
CA VAL A 19 -24.41 1.00 15.78
C VAL A 19 -25.60 1.44 16.64
N ILE A 20 -26.26 0.48 17.27
CA ILE A 20 -27.47 0.71 18.07
C ILE A 20 -27.34 0.11 19.48
N GLN A 21 -28.09 0.67 20.42
CA GLN A 21 -28.19 0.18 21.79
C GLN A 21 -29.65 0.19 22.27
N PRO A 22 -29.96 -0.48 23.40
CA PRO A 22 -31.28 -0.36 24.03
C PRO A 22 -31.63 1.08 24.38
N GLY A 23 -32.90 1.46 24.21
CA GLY A 23 -33.43 2.78 24.59
C GLY A 23 -34.59 2.68 25.57
N GLU A 24 -35.30 3.78 25.83
CA GLU A 24 -36.46 3.75 26.75
C GLU A 24 -37.65 2.96 26.21
N LYS A 25 -37.89 3.02 24.90
CA LYS A 25 -39.04 2.38 24.23
C LYS A 25 -38.67 1.55 23.01
N LYS A 26 -37.61 1.95 22.31
CA LYS A 26 -37.09 1.32 21.10
C LYS A 26 -35.57 1.47 21.06
N PRO A 27 -34.86 0.65 20.28
CA PRO A 27 -33.42 0.81 20.13
C PRO A 27 -33.05 2.22 19.66
N LYS A 28 -32.00 2.76 20.27
CA LYS A 28 -31.43 4.07 19.97
C LYS A 28 -30.18 3.90 19.12
N THR A 29 -30.11 4.64 18.02
CA THR A 29 -28.89 4.72 17.20
C THR A 29 -27.83 5.56 17.91
N LEU A 30 -26.63 5.01 18.06
CA LEU A 30 -25.45 5.68 18.60
C LEU A 30 -24.68 6.41 17.51
N SER A 31 -24.45 5.72 16.40
CA SER A 31 -23.71 6.27 15.26
C SER A 31 -24.25 5.72 13.96
N THR A 32 -24.04 6.49 12.89
CA THR A 32 -24.32 6.09 11.51
C THR A 32 -23.17 6.59 10.65
N PHE A 33 -22.65 5.71 9.81
CA PHE A 33 -21.58 6.03 8.88
C PHE A 33 -21.74 5.22 7.60
N HIS A 34 -21.10 5.69 6.55
CA HIS A 34 -21.12 5.06 5.22
C HIS A 34 -19.85 4.21 5.02
N PRO A 35 -19.93 3.13 4.23
CA PRO A 35 -18.76 2.36 3.85
C PRO A 35 -17.79 3.20 3.01
N GLN A 36 -16.52 2.79 3.00
CA GLN A 36 -15.52 3.36 2.07
C GLN A 36 -15.48 2.57 0.76
N PHE A 37 -15.82 1.29 0.83
CA PHE A 37 -15.82 0.37 -0.29
C PHE A 37 -17.10 -0.45 -0.26
N THR A 38 -17.68 -0.67 -1.43
CA THR A 38 -18.82 -1.55 -1.64
C THR A 38 -18.62 -2.47 -2.84
N TYR A 39 -17.53 -2.28 -3.60
CA TYR A 39 -17.21 -3.10 -4.76
C TYR A 39 -17.15 -4.62 -4.50
N PRO A 40 -16.71 -5.13 -3.32
CA PRO A 40 -16.73 -6.58 -3.09
C PRO A 40 -18.15 -7.15 -3.09
N ILE A 41 -19.15 -6.31 -2.78
CA ILE A 41 -20.55 -6.69 -2.63
C ILE A 41 -21.36 -6.36 -3.90
N PHE A 42 -21.17 -5.16 -4.46
CA PHE A 42 -22.00 -4.63 -5.56
C PHE A 42 -21.26 -4.48 -6.89
N GLY A 43 -20.02 -4.97 -7.00
CA GLY A 43 -19.20 -4.90 -8.21
C GLY A 43 -18.40 -3.60 -8.35
N ASP A 44 -17.44 -3.60 -9.27
CA ASP A 44 -16.40 -2.56 -9.40
C ASP A 44 -16.92 -1.12 -9.62
N ASP A 45 -18.11 -0.98 -10.21
CA ASP A 45 -18.75 0.32 -10.43
C ASP A 45 -19.37 0.91 -9.15
N GLU A 46 -19.55 0.10 -8.11
CA GLU A 46 -20.20 0.48 -6.86
C GLU A 46 -21.58 1.12 -7.08
N GLN A 47 -22.32 0.59 -8.05
CA GLN A 47 -23.65 1.04 -8.44
C GLN A 47 -24.70 -0.04 -8.22
N ILE A 48 -25.87 0.35 -7.72
CA ILE A 48 -27.00 -0.54 -7.51
C ILE A 48 -28.13 -0.16 -8.46
N PHE A 49 -28.45 -1.06 -9.39
CA PHE A 49 -29.53 -0.86 -10.34
C PHE A 49 -30.88 -1.38 -9.83
N GLY A 50 -31.94 -0.64 -10.15
CA GLY A 50 -33.33 -1.07 -10.07
C GLY A 50 -34.13 -0.48 -8.91
N TYR A 51 -33.62 0.54 -8.23
CA TYR A 51 -34.27 1.12 -7.05
C TYR A 51 -34.20 2.65 -7.04
N ARG A 52 -35.25 3.29 -6.54
CA ARG A 52 -35.30 4.73 -6.26
C ARG A 52 -35.43 4.96 -4.76
N GLY A 53 -34.70 5.94 -4.23
CA GLY A 53 -34.68 6.20 -2.79
C GLY A 53 -34.17 5.02 -1.97
N LEU A 54 -33.24 4.23 -2.53
CA LEU A 54 -32.73 3.03 -1.88
C LEU A 54 -31.93 3.38 -0.63
N ILE A 55 -32.25 2.69 0.47
CA ILE A 55 -31.50 2.72 1.72
C ILE A 55 -31.36 1.29 2.23
N ILE A 56 -30.11 0.83 2.36
CA ILE A 56 -29.73 -0.45 2.94
C ILE A 56 -29.10 -0.16 4.31
N ARG A 57 -29.80 -0.44 5.40
CA ARG A 57 -29.29 -0.25 6.76
C ARG A 57 -28.74 -1.56 7.31
N LEU A 58 -27.44 -1.61 7.53
CA LEU A 58 -26.74 -2.66 8.28
C LEU A 58 -26.63 -2.21 9.73
N ARG A 59 -27.48 -2.77 10.60
CA ARG A 59 -27.55 -2.43 12.02
C ARG A 59 -26.76 -3.43 12.85
N PHE A 60 -25.99 -2.94 13.82
CA PHE A 60 -25.22 -3.76 14.75
C PHE A 60 -25.53 -3.34 16.18
N ALA A 61 -25.86 -4.31 17.04
CA ALA A 61 -25.96 -4.05 18.47
C ALA A 61 -24.58 -3.69 19.05
N ALA A 62 -24.53 -2.70 19.93
CA ALA A 62 -23.28 -2.10 20.39
C ALA A 62 -22.37 -3.06 21.17
N HIS A 63 -22.93 -4.01 21.93
CA HIS A 63 -22.15 -4.91 22.77
C HIS A 63 -21.72 -6.19 22.07
N ASP A 64 -22.62 -6.87 21.35
CA ASP A 64 -22.37 -8.21 20.77
C ASP A 64 -22.34 -8.22 19.23
N LEU A 65 -22.43 -7.06 18.58
CA LEU A 65 -22.49 -6.89 17.13
C LEU A 65 -23.59 -7.68 16.43
N ARG A 66 -24.68 -8.04 17.12
CA ARG A 66 -25.80 -8.74 16.47
C ARG A 66 -26.29 -7.94 15.25
N PRO A 67 -26.20 -8.51 14.03
CA PRO A 67 -26.47 -7.79 12.81
C PRO A 67 -27.96 -7.78 12.48
N HIS A 68 -28.40 -6.80 11.69
CA HIS A 68 -29.69 -6.79 11.01
C HIS A 68 -29.63 -5.99 9.71
N VAL A 69 -30.22 -6.53 8.64
CA VAL A 69 -30.34 -5.87 7.34
C VAL A 69 -31.76 -5.33 7.19
N HIS A 70 -31.88 -4.00 7.04
CA HIS A 70 -33.15 -3.36 6.69
C HIS A 70 -33.04 -2.66 5.34
N ILE A 71 -33.85 -3.06 4.38
CA ILE A 71 -33.88 -2.48 3.04
C ILE A 71 -35.18 -1.69 2.86
N SER A 72 -35.08 -0.43 2.48
CA SER A 72 -36.22 0.44 2.14
C SER A 72 -35.96 1.16 0.82
N TYR A 73 -36.99 1.33 -0.01
CA TYR A 73 -36.94 2.06 -1.28
C TYR A 73 -38.32 2.63 -1.60
N ASP A 74 -38.36 3.70 -2.39
CA ASP A 74 -39.61 4.34 -2.83
C ASP A 74 -40.27 3.57 -3.98
N GLU A 75 -39.47 3.19 -4.98
CA GLU A 75 -39.91 2.44 -6.16
C GLU A 75 -38.88 1.37 -6.52
N LYS A 76 -39.36 0.20 -6.99
CA LYS A 76 -38.55 -0.88 -7.56
C LYS A 76 -38.83 -1.03 -9.05
N PHE A 77 -37.76 -1.15 -9.83
CA PHE A 77 -37.84 -1.34 -11.28
C PHE A 77 -38.56 -2.64 -11.60
N LYS A 78 -39.55 -2.57 -12.49
CA LYS A 78 -40.25 -3.75 -13.00
C LYS A 78 -39.40 -4.35 -14.11
N SER A 79 -39.03 -5.62 -13.99
CA SER A 79 -38.17 -6.28 -14.97
C SER A 79 -38.77 -6.20 -16.39
N VAL A 80 -37.93 -5.87 -17.36
CA VAL A 80 -38.29 -5.80 -18.78
C VAL A 80 -37.22 -6.54 -19.59
N GLY A 81 -37.61 -7.60 -20.29
CA GLY A 81 -36.65 -8.48 -20.95
C GLY A 81 -35.68 -9.11 -19.94
N ASP A 82 -34.38 -9.01 -20.22
CA ASP A 82 -33.31 -9.52 -19.35
C ASP A 82 -32.85 -8.50 -18.29
N THR A 83 -33.36 -7.27 -18.33
CA THR A 83 -33.00 -6.23 -17.36
C THR A 83 -33.91 -6.34 -16.12
N ALA A 84 -33.31 -6.67 -14.98
CA ALA A 84 -33.99 -6.77 -13.69
C ALA A 84 -33.25 -5.96 -12.61
N ALA A 85 -33.99 -5.55 -11.57
CA ALA A 85 -33.38 -4.95 -10.39
C ALA A 85 -32.46 -5.95 -9.68
N VAL A 86 -31.37 -5.46 -9.09
CA VAL A 86 -30.43 -6.29 -8.30
C VAL A 86 -31.18 -6.98 -7.16
N ASP A 87 -30.96 -8.29 -6.96
CA ASP A 87 -31.51 -8.98 -5.79
C ASP A 87 -30.65 -8.70 -4.56
N LEU A 88 -30.95 -7.60 -3.87
CA LEU A 88 -30.19 -7.14 -2.72
C LEU A 88 -30.06 -8.17 -1.59
N LEU A 89 -31.05 -9.06 -1.41
CA LEU A 89 -30.99 -10.08 -0.37
C LEU A 89 -30.01 -11.17 -0.75
N ASP A 90 -30.07 -11.66 -1.98
CA ASP A 90 -29.13 -12.67 -2.48
C ASP A 90 -27.70 -12.12 -2.56
N THR A 91 -27.55 -10.86 -2.98
CA THR A 91 -26.25 -10.16 -3.02
C THR A 91 -25.61 -10.01 -1.63
N LEU A 92 -26.38 -9.69 -0.58
CA LEU A 92 -25.84 -9.48 0.76
C LEU A 92 -25.58 -10.79 1.53
N LYS A 93 -26.33 -11.85 1.23
CA LYS A 93 -26.33 -13.12 1.95
C LYS A 93 -24.94 -13.79 2.14
N PRO A 94 -23.99 -13.71 1.20
CA PRO A 94 -22.64 -14.26 1.40
C PRO A 94 -21.80 -13.47 2.41
N PHE A 95 -22.13 -12.20 2.65
CA PHE A 95 -21.30 -11.28 3.44
C PHE A 95 -21.80 -11.09 4.87
N VAL A 96 -23.10 -11.30 5.12
CA VAL A 96 -23.70 -11.14 6.45
C VAL A 96 -24.27 -12.45 6.99
N GLN A 97 -24.24 -12.60 8.32
CA GLN A 97 -24.76 -13.78 8.99
C GLN A 97 -26.26 -13.99 8.72
N LYS A 98 -26.71 -15.24 8.69
CA LYS A 98 -28.12 -15.60 8.45
C LYS A 98 -29.09 -14.90 9.41
N GLU A 99 -28.68 -14.71 10.67
CA GLU A 99 -29.47 -14.01 11.69
C GLU A 99 -29.75 -12.53 11.33
N ALA A 100 -28.95 -11.92 10.45
CA ALA A 100 -29.13 -10.54 10.02
C ALA A 100 -30.44 -10.31 9.23
N PHE A 101 -31.06 -11.38 8.72
CA PHE A 101 -32.30 -11.30 7.95
C PHE A 101 -33.56 -11.56 8.78
N ALA A 102 -33.45 -11.54 10.12
CA ALA A 102 -34.59 -11.59 11.01
C ALA A 102 -35.57 -10.43 10.76
N ASN A 103 -36.84 -10.59 11.17
CA ASN A 103 -37.79 -9.49 11.09
C ASN A 103 -37.34 -8.31 11.96
N LEU A 104 -37.58 -7.09 11.50
CA LEU A 104 -37.22 -5.87 12.22
C LEU A 104 -37.76 -5.84 13.65
N GLN A 105 -39.01 -6.24 13.87
CA GLN A 105 -39.62 -6.24 15.20
C GLN A 105 -38.93 -7.24 16.13
N ASP A 106 -38.63 -8.45 15.62
CA ASP A 106 -37.95 -9.48 16.38
C ASP A 106 -36.53 -9.04 16.75
N TYR A 107 -35.81 -8.42 15.81
CA TYR A 107 -34.49 -7.86 16.06
C TYR A 107 -34.52 -6.74 17.10
N GLU A 108 -35.45 -5.78 16.96
CA GLU A 108 -35.57 -4.67 17.91
C GLU A 108 -35.92 -5.18 19.32
N GLN A 109 -36.79 -6.19 19.43
CA GLN A 109 -37.07 -6.86 20.71
C GLN A 109 -35.85 -7.58 21.27
N ALA A 110 -35.10 -8.29 20.41
CA ALA A 110 -33.92 -9.04 20.81
C ALA A 110 -32.77 -8.13 21.29
N VAL A 111 -32.64 -6.92 20.75
CA VAL A 111 -31.71 -5.90 21.25
C VAL A 111 -32.23 -5.27 22.54
N GLN A 112 -33.52 -4.95 22.60
CA GLN A 112 -34.11 -4.22 23.72
C GLN A 112 -34.21 -5.06 25.01
N ASN A 113 -34.46 -6.37 24.88
CA ASN A 113 -34.73 -7.30 25.98
C ASN A 113 -33.73 -8.47 25.99
N ASP A 114 -32.49 -8.22 25.58
CA ASP A 114 -31.43 -9.22 25.62
C ASP A 114 -31.20 -9.67 27.09
N PRO A 115 -31.49 -10.94 27.44
CA PRO A 115 -31.34 -11.42 28.81
C PRO A 115 -29.87 -11.50 29.25
N ASP A 116 -28.95 -11.67 28.30
CA ASP A 116 -27.53 -11.90 28.55
C ASP A 116 -26.72 -10.59 28.48
N ALA A 117 -27.32 -9.49 27.98
CA ALA A 117 -26.62 -8.23 27.77
C ALA A 117 -26.05 -7.62 29.05
N LYS A 118 -26.76 -7.72 30.17
CA LYS A 118 -26.31 -7.16 31.46
C LYS A 118 -24.99 -7.78 31.92
N ASP A 119 -24.85 -9.08 31.74
CA ASP A 119 -23.69 -9.87 32.16
C ASP A 119 -22.66 -10.03 31.05
N PHE A 120 -22.94 -9.51 29.85
CA PHE A 120 -22.04 -9.52 28.71
C PHE A 120 -20.68 -8.92 29.08
N LYS A 121 -19.64 -9.66 28.74
CA LYS A 121 -18.26 -9.20 28.68
C LYS A 121 -17.71 -9.53 27.29
N PRO A 122 -16.83 -8.70 26.74
CA PRO A 122 -16.11 -9.06 25.52
C PRO A 122 -15.45 -10.44 25.68
N PRO A 123 -15.52 -11.30 24.64
CA PRO A 123 -14.94 -12.64 24.73
C PRO A 123 -13.41 -12.59 24.75
N GLY A 124 -12.81 -13.65 25.29
CA GLY A 124 -11.37 -13.76 25.53
C GLY A 124 -10.95 -13.19 26.88
N GLU A 125 -9.69 -12.81 26.98
CA GLU A 125 -9.07 -12.27 28.19
C GLU A 125 -8.93 -10.75 28.15
N PHE A 126 -9.11 -10.12 29.32
CA PHE A 126 -8.81 -8.71 29.49
C PHE A 126 -7.31 -8.47 29.35
N VAL A 127 -6.91 -7.56 28.46
CA VAL A 127 -5.51 -7.22 28.21
C VAL A 127 -5.12 -5.95 28.94
N ILE A 128 -5.84 -4.85 28.71
CA ILE A 128 -5.54 -3.55 29.30
C ILE A 128 -6.78 -2.63 29.30
N GLY A 129 -6.85 -1.74 30.29
CA GLY A 129 -7.80 -0.63 30.33
C GLY A 129 -7.07 0.70 30.17
N TYR A 130 -7.66 1.63 29.43
CA TYR A 130 -7.12 2.98 29.25
C TYR A 130 -8.22 4.03 29.26
N GLU A 131 -7.85 5.29 29.46
CA GLU A 131 -8.78 6.41 29.58
C GLU A 131 -8.41 7.51 28.59
N VAL A 132 -9.40 8.01 27.86
CA VAL A 132 -9.27 9.13 26.92
C VAL A 132 -10.45 10.05 27.14
N GLU A 133 -10.19 11.32 27.45
CA GLU A 133 -11.24 12.33 27.69
C GLU A 133 -12.29 11.88 28.73
N ASP A 134 -11.83 11.37 29.88
CA ASP A 134 -12.65 10.83 30.98
C ASP A 134 -13.57 9.64 30.60
N ARG A 135 -13.35 9.03 29.43
CA ARG A 135 -14.04 7.82 28.96
C ARG A 135 -13.12 6.62 29.10
N LYS A 136 -13.67 5.52 29.61
CA LYS A 136 -12.91 4.29 29.89
C LYS A 136 -13.07 3.32 28.74
N TYR A 137 -11.95 2.74 28.35
CA TYR A 137 -11.86 1.75 27.29
C TYR A 137 -11.12 0.52 27.78
N GLU A 138 -11.45 -0.62 27.21
CA GLU A 138 -10.84 -1.90 27.53
C GLU A 138 -10.49 -2.63 26.23
N ILE A 139 -9.30 -3.22 26.20
CA ILE A 139 -8.87 -4.12 25.13
C ILE A 139 -8.93 -5.55 25.65
N TRP A 140 -9.63 -6.39 24.91
CA TRP A 140 -9.80 -7.81 25.17
C TRP A 140 -9.19 -8.60 24.02
N ALA A 141 -8.68 -9.82 24.27
CA ALA A 141 -8.10 -10.63 23.22
C ALA A 141 -8.39 -12.12 23.40
N GLY A 142 -8.59 -12.83 22.30
CA GLY A 142 -8.85 -14.27 22.34
C GLY A 142 -8.45 -14.99 21.07
N SER A 143 -8.30 -16.30 21.17
CA SER A 143 -8.02 -17.20 20.05
C SER A 143 -9.29 -17.40 19.21
N LEU A 144 -9.17 -17.55 17.88
CA LEU A 144 -10.33 -17.95 17.05
C LEU A 144 -10.79 -19.40 17.29
N ALA A 145 -10.02 -20.19 18.04
CA ALA A 145 -10.49 -21.47 18.55
C ALA A 145 -11.66 -21.31 19.54
N ASP A 146 -11.75 -20.16 20.24
CA ASP A 146 -12.86 -19.85 21.14
C ASP A 146 -14.14 -19.54 20.34
N PRO A 147 -15.23 -20.32 20.54
CA PRO A 147 -16.49 -20.10 19.84
C PRO A 147 -17.11 -18.71 20.04
N GLU A 148 -16.94 -18.08 21.20
CA GLU A 148 -17.51 -16.76 21.47
C GLU A 148 -16.71 -15.66 20.77
N VAL A 149 -15.39 -15.79 20.69
CA VAL A 149 -14.53 -14.90 19.88
C VAL A 149 -14.90 -15.03 18.40
N ARG A 150 -15.03 -16.27 17.90
CA ARG A 150 -15.41 -16.56 16.52
C ARG A 150 -16.78 -15.98 16.18
N LYS A 151 -17.77 -16.12 17.07
CA LYS A 151 -19.12 -15.55 16.90
C LYS A 151 -19.11 -14.03 16.73
N ILE A 152 -18.31 -13.31 17.52
CA ILE A 152 -18.17 -11.86 17.39
C ILE A 152 -17.44 -11.49 16.09
N LEU A 153 -16.38 -12.22 15.72
CA LEU A 153 -15.70 -12.02 14.44
C LEU A 153 -16.66 -12.25 13.24
N ASP A 154 -17.40 -13.35 13.25
CA ASP A 154 -18.35 -13.75 12.22
C ASP A 154 -19.41 -12.67 11.94
N ARG A 155 -19.84 -11.95 12.99
CA ARG A 155 -20.78 -10.83 12.87
C ARG A 155 -20.15 -9.58 12.24
N MET A 156 -18.86 -9.36 12.47
CA MET A 156 -18.17 -8.15 12.00
C MET A 156 -17.46 -8.30 10.65
N GLN A 157 -17.34 -9.51 10.10
CA GLN A 157 -16.54 -9.76 8.88
C GLN A 157 -16.96 -8.88 7.70
N VAL A 158 -18.24 -8.55 7.56
CA VAL A 158 -18.72 -7.62 6.52
C VAL A 158 -18.03 -6.25 6.60
N LEU A 159 -17.63 -5.79 7.78
CA LEU A 159 -16.92 -4.52 7.97
C LEU A 159 -15.54 -4.54 7.29
N VAL A 160 -14.92 -5.71 7.12
CA VAL A 160 -13.67 -5.84 6.36
C VAL A 160 -13.90 -5.38 4.92
N SER A 161 -14.92 -5.95 4.27
CA SER A 161 -15.27 -5.61 2.89
C SER A 161 -15.70 -4.16 2.70
N LEU A 162 -16.19 -3.52 3.78
CA LEU A 162 -16.69 -2.14 3.73
C LEU A 162 -15.62 -1.06 4.03
N PHE A 163 -14.54 -1.41 4.74
CA PHE A 163 -13.59 -0.42 5.29
C PHE A 163 -12.12 -0.75 5.04
N ILE A 164 -11.78 -1.94 4.55
CA ILE A 164 -10.41 -2.34 4.24
C ILE A 164 -10.34 -2.66 2.76
N GLU A 165 -9.60 -1.84 2.01
CA GLU A 165 -9.36 -2.06 0.58
C GLU A 165 -8.72 -3.43 0.35
N ALA A 166 -9.27 -4.21 -0.59
CA ALA A 166 -8.90 -5.60 -0.85
C ALA A 166 -9.00 -6.55 0.37
N GLY A 167 -9.65 -6.12 1.45
CA GLY A 167 -9.85 -6.92 2.64
C GLY A 167 -10.80 -8.09 2.38
N THR A 168 -10.41 -9.27 2.85
CA THR A 168 -11.25 -10.48 2.74
C THR A 168 -11.70 -10.98 4.11
N PRO A 169 -12.94 -11.47 4.23
CA PRO A 169 -13.38 -12.31 5.35
C PRO A 169 -12.37 -13.43 5.66
N LEU A 170 -12.18 -13.74 6.95
CA LEU A 170 -11.36 -14.87 7.39
C LEU A 170 -12.17 -16.17 7.33
N GLU A 171 -11.49 -17.27 6.98
CA GLU A 171 -12.10 -18.59 7.07
C GLU A 171 -12.20 -19.02 8.53
N THR A 172 -13.44 -19.24 8.99
CA THR A 172 -13.74 -19.60 10.38
C THR A 172 -14.16 -21.06 10.54
N ASN A 173 -14.25 -21.83 9.45
CA ASN A 173 -14.54 -23.27 9.45
C ASN A 173 -13.29 -24.15 9.32
N ASP A 174 -12.12 -23.61 9.69
CA ASP A 174 -10.87 -24.34 9.68
C ASP A 174 -10.68 -25.23 10.93
N PRO A 175 -9.78 -26.23 10.87
CA PRO A 175 -9.42 -27.03 12.05
C PRO A 175 -8.95 -26.15 13.21
N GLU A 176 -9.23 -26.57 14.45
CA GLU A 176 -8.95 -25.80 15.66
C GLU A 176 -7.48 -25.33 15.75
N TRP A 177 -6.51 -26.18 15.39
CA TRP A 177 -5.09 -25.82 15.38
C TRP A 177 -4.73 -24.71 14.37
N THR A 178 -5.52 -24.54 13.32
CA THR A 178 -5.36 -23.45 12.34
C THR A 178 -6.00 -22.18 12.90
N LEU A 179 -7.19 -22.29 13.49
CA LEU A 179 -7.87 -21.19 14.17
C LEU A 179 -7.05 -20.66 15.35
N ASP A 180 -6.34 -21.52 16.08
CA ASP A 180 -5.53 -21.12 17.22
C ASP A 180 -4.31 -20.24 16.84
N ARG A 181 -3.94 -20.21 15.57
CA ARG A 181 -2.92 -19.28 15.06
C ARG A 181 -3.45 -17.86 14.94
N TRP A 182 -4.77 -17.70 14.88
CA TRP A 182 -5.42 -16.41 14.83
C TRP A 182 -5.75 -15.94 16.23
N ARG A 183 -5.42 -14.68 16.48
CA ARG A 183 -5.81 -13.97 17.69
C ARG A 183 -6.56 -12.71 17.30
N VAL A 184 -7.69 -12.47 17.94
CA VAL A 184 -8.50 -11.27 17.74
C VAL A 184 -8.36 -10.39 18.96
N TYR A 185 -8.12 -9.10 18.74
CA TYR A 185 -8.11 -8.07 19.75
C TYR A 185 -9.35 -7.20 19.54
N PHE A 186 -10.18 -7.05 20.56
CA PHE A 186 -11.35 -6.17 20.54
C PHE A 186 -11.11 -4.95 21.40
N VAL A 187 -11.53 -3.79 20.92
CA VAL A 187 -11.56 -2.54 21.68
C VAL A 187 -13.00 -2.22 22.01
N TYR A 188 -13.29 -2.07 23.30
CA TYR A 188 -14.60 -1.67 23.80
C TYR A 188 -14.50 -0.41 24.63
N GLU A 189 -15.50 0.45 24.53
CA GLU A 189 -15.77 1.49 25.50
C GLU A 189 -16.63 0.93 26.62
N LYS A 190 -16.26 1.26 27.87
CA LYS A 190 -17.05 0.99 29.05
C LYS A 190 -18.02 2.14 29.30
N VAL A 191 -19.28 1.93 28.95
CA VAL A 191 -20.35 2.92 29.05
C VAL A 191 -21.19 2.70 30.30
N THR A 192 -21.83 3.76 30.79
CA THR A 192 -22.92 3.60 31.75
C THR A 192 -24.08 2.90 31.05
N PRO A 193 -24.59 1.76 31.57
CA PRO A 193 -25.66 1.02 30.91
C PRO A 193 -26.87 1.91 30.63
N PRO A 194 -27.38 1.97 29.38
CA PRO A 194 -28.51 2.82 29.01
C PRO A 194 -29.83 2.37 29.67
N THR A 195 -29.94 1.10 30.04
CA THR A 195 -31.05 0.53 30.80
C THR A 195 -30.50 -0.45 31.87
N PRO A 196 -31.27 -0.82 32.91
CA PRO A 196 -30.82 -1.76 33.94
C PRO A 196 -30.45 -3.16 33.45
N THR A 197 -30.89 -3.53 32.24
CA THR A 197 -30.66 -4.83 31.60
C THR A 197 -29.65 -4.75 30.45
N ALA A 198 -29.22 -3.55 30.06
CA ALA A 198 -28.27 -3.35 28.97
C ALA A 198 -26.83 -3.64 29.40
N SER A 199 -26.00 -3.92 28.40
CA SER A 199 -24.55 -4.07 28.60
C SER A 199 -23.87 -2.75 28.97
N SER A 200 -22.74 -2.87 29.65
CA SER A 200 -21.80 -1.77 29.91
C SER A 200 -20.73 -1.62 28.83
N TYR A 201 -20.83 -2.35 27.72
CA TYR A 201 -19.83 -2.34 26.65
C TYR A 201 -20.40 -1.86 25.31
N SER A 202 -19.65 -1.01 24.63
CA SER A 202 -19.89 -0.60 23.25
C SER A 202 -18.62 -0.80 22.43
N ILE A 203 -18.73 -1.53 21.32
CA ILE A 203 -17.60 -1.80 20.43
C ILE A 203 -17.02 -0.52 19.82
N VAL A 204 -15.69 -0.44 19.77
CA VAL A 204 -14.93 0.68 19.20
C VAL A 204 -14.15 0.23 17.97
N GLY A 205 -13.62 -0.99 17.97
CA GLY A 205 -12.81 -1.52 16.89
C GLY A 205 -12.23 -2.88 17.21
N TYR A 206 -11.44 -3.43 16.28
CA TYR A 206 -10.75 -4.68 16.46
C TYR A 206 -9.48 -4.77 15.59
N ALA A 207 -8.66 -5.76 15.88
CA ALA A 207 -7.60 -6.19 14.99
C ALA A 207 -7.43 -7.72 15.05
N THR A 208 -6.96 -8.31 13.96
CA THR A 208 -6.61 -9.73 13.89
C THR A 208 -5.11 -9.88 13.68
N THR A 209 -4.52 -10.87 14.35
CA THR A 209 -3.12 -11.25 14.15
C THR A 209 -3.00 -12.72 13.84
N TYR A 210 -2.09 -13.08 12.94
CA TYR A 210 -1.79 -14.45 12.58
C TYR A 210 -0.35 -14.83 12.88
N ARG A 211 -0.17 -16.01 13.47
CA ARG A 211 1.14 -16.59 13.78
C ARG A 211 1.68 -17.40 12.60
N TYR A 212 2.60 -16.79 11.84
CA TYR A 212 3.37 -17.49 10.82
C TYR A 212 4.54 -18.23 11.44
N TRP A 213 4.62 -19.54 11.21
CA TRP A 213 5.81 -20.30 11.59
C TRP A 213 7.06 -19.72 10.92
N TYR A 214 8.04 -19.39 11.75
CA TYR A 214 9.33 -18.89 11.30
C TYR A 214 10.35 -20.01 11.38
N TYR A 215 10.56 -20.69 10.26
CA TYR A 215 11.53 -21.78 10.20
C TYR A 215 12.95 -21.25 10.42
N GLN A 216 13.54 -21.63 11.55
CA GLN A 216 14.93 -21.36 11.88
C GLN A 216 15.76 -22.61 11.60
N ARG A 217 16.44 -22.64 10.46
CA ARG A 217 17.44 -23.67 10.20
C ARG A 217 18.75 -23.27 10.86
N ASP A 218 19.25 -24.11 11.74
CA ASP A 218 20.64 -24.03 12.16
C ASP A 218 21.54 -24.43 10.98
N GLN A 219 22.16 -23.43 10.35
CA GLN A 219 23.05 -23.63 9.20
C GLN A 219 24.36 -24.31 9.60
N SER A 220 24.68 -24.37 10.89
CA SER A 220 25.86 -25.09 11.39
C SER A 220 25.64 -26.61 11.47
N GLN A 221 24.38 -27.07 11.46
CA GLN A 221 24.05 -28.49 11.49
C GLN A 221 24.00 -29.08 10.09
N THR A 222 24.82 -30.10 9.84
CA THR A 222 24.71 -30.93 8.64
C THR A 222 23.44 -31.75 8.72
N PRO A 223 22.59 -31.76 7.66
CA PRO A 223 21.38 -32.57 7.65
C PRO A 223 21.78 -34.04 7.77
N THR A 224 21.49 -34.63 8.92
CA THR A 224 21.77 -36.02 9.23
C THR A 224 20.44 -36.75 9.38
N VAL A 225 20.29 -37.88 8.68
CA VAL A 225 19.11 -38.73 8.83
C VAL A 225 19.15 -39.31 10.24
N LYS A 226 18.16 -38.94 11.06
CA LYS A 226 17.97 -39.50 12.40
C LYS A 226 16.91 -40.59 12.34
N ASN A 227 17.14 -41.69 13.04
CA ASN A 227 16.14 -42.75 13.25
C ASN A 227 15.18 -42.33 14.38
N ASP A 228 14.59 -41.15 14.23
CA ASP A 228 13.59 -40.65 15.19
C ASP A 228 12.29 -41.47 15.04
N ALA A 229 11.58 -41.68 16.14
CA ALA A 229 10.33 -42.43 16.13
C ALA A 229 9.28 -41.72 15.24
N PHE A 230 8.60 -42.50 14.40
CA PHE A 230 7.47 -42.03 13.59
C PHE A 230 6.15 -42.59 14.15
N PRO A 231 5.10 -41.77 14.31
CA PRO A 231 5.05 -40.33 14.01
C PRO A 231 5.86 -39.50 15.01
N PRO A 232 6.36 -38.32 14.61
CA PRO A 232 6.98 -37.38 15.54
C PRO A 232 5.97 -36.99 16.63
N PRO A 233 6.44 -36.54 17.82
CA PRO A 233 5.56 -35.99 18.85
C PRO A 233 4.68 -34.87 18.30
N GLU A 234 3.47 -34.73 18.83
CA GLU A 234 2.62 -33.59 18.51
C GLU A 234 3.36 -32.29 18.83
N VAL A 235 3.41 -31.39 17.84
CA VAL A 235 4.07 -30.10 17.95
C VAL A 235 3.01 -29.04 18.20
N ASN A 236 3.08 -28.39 19.36
CA ASN A 236 2.20 -27.25 19.64
C ASN A 236 2.69 -26.02 18.86
N ILE A 237 1.83 -25.48 17.99
CA ILE A 237 2.17 -24.34 17.14
C ILE A 237 2.46 -23.07 17.95
N SER A 238 1.83 -22.93 19.12
CA SER A 238 2.06 -21.81 20.03
C SER A 238 3.49 -21.78 20.57
N GLU A 239 4.18 -22.93 20.64
CA GLU A 239 5.56 -23.07 21.13
C GLU A 239 6.61 -22.84 20.02
N LEU A 240 6.19 -22.85 18.76
CA LEU A 240 7.11 -22.69 17.64
C LEU A 240 7.53 -21.23 17.44
N PRO A 241 8.78 -20.98 17.01
CA PRO A 241 9.20 -19.65 16.61
C PRO A 241 8.28 -19.10 15.52
N ALA A 242 7.81 -17.86 15.70
CA ALA A 242 6.82 -17.27 14.83
C ALA A 242 7.12 -15.80 14.48
N ARG A 243 6.63 -15.41 13.30
CA ARG A 243 6.35 -14.01 12.94
C ARG A 243 4.88 -13.77 13.21
N ASN A 244 4.58 -12.78 14.04
CA ASN A 244 3.19 -12.37 14.21
C ASN A 244 2.87 -11.34 13.13
N ARG A 245 1.76 -11.50 12.41
CA ARG A 245 1.34 -10.56 11.38
C ARG A 245 -0.02 -9.96 11.74
N ILE A 246 -0.11 -8.63 11.88
CA ILE A 246 -1.41 -7.96 11.91
C ILE A 246 -2.00 -8.05 10.50
N ALA A 247 -3.19 -8.64 10.38
CA ALA A 247 -3.86 -8.88 9.11
C ALA A 247 -4.96 -7.84 8.86
N GLN A 248 -5.94 -7.76 9.75
CA GLN A 248 -7.02 -6.77 9.68
C GLN A 248 -6.90 -5.82 10.88
N PHE A 249 -7.09 -4.52 10.65
CA PHE A 249 -7.06 -3.51 11.70
C PHE A 249 -8.11 -2.45 11.42
N LEU A 250 -9.12 -2.35 12.28
CA LEU A 250 -10.24 -1.43 12.08
C LEU A 250 -10.65 -0.77 13.40
N ILE A 251 -10.62 0.55 13.41
CA ILE A 251 -11.38 1.36 14.36
C ILE A 251 -12.63 1.86 13.65
N LEU A 252 -13.79 1.78 14.28
CA LEU A 252 -15.04 2.25 13.68
C LEU A 252 -14.96 3.77 13.42
N PRO A 253 -15.52 4.26 12.30
CA PRO A 253 -15.43 5.68 11.92
C PRO A 253 -15.87 6.67 13.01
N SER A 254 -16.86 6.31 13.83
CA SER A 254 -17.34 7.13 14.95
C SER A 254 -16.30 7.34 16.07
N HIS A 255 -15.20 6.60 16.04
CA HIS A 255 -14.13 6.62 17.05
C HIS A 255 -12.76 6.97 16.44
N HIS A 256 -12.71 7.45 15.20
CA HIS A 256 -11.46 7.91 14.58
C HIS A 256 -10.90 9.16 15.27
N ARG A 257 -9.59 9.36 15.15
CA ARG A 257 -8.84 10.53 15.67
C ARG A 257 -8.85 10.71 17.19
N ALA A 258 -9.24 9.68 17.96
CA ALA A 258 -9.22 9.67 19.43
C ALA A 258 -8.08 8.81 20.04
N GLY A 259 -7.05 8.47 19.25
CA GLY A 259 -5.88 7.72 19.73
C GLY A 259 -6.06 6.20 19.92
N HIS A 260 -7.27 5.66 19.76
CA HIS A 260 -7.55 4.23 19.96
C HIS A 260 -6.73 3.30 19.08
N GLY A 261 -6.46 3.68 17.82
CA GLY A 261 -5.59 2.90 16.94
C GLY A 261 -4.17 2.77 17.50
N THR A 262 -3.61 3.85 18.07
CA THR A 262 -2.29 3.81 18.69
C THR A 262 -2.29 2.89 19.92
N HIS A 263 -3.30 2.99 20.79
CA HIS A 263 -3.44 2.10 21.95
C HIS A 263 -3.55 0.62 21.55
N LEU A 264 -4.34 0.32 20.51
CA LEU A 264 -4.50 -1.05 20.03
C LEU A 264 -3.19 -1.59 19.44
N TYR A 265 -2.52 -0.81 18.58
CA TYR A 265 -1.23 -1.19 18.00
C TYR A 265 -0.17 -1.44 19.07
N THR A 266 0.02 -0.49 20.00
CA THR A 266 1.04 -0.62 21.05
C THR A 266 0.75 -1.78 22.00
N THR A 267 -0.53 -2.08 22.25
CA THR A 267 -0.93 -3.25 23.04
C THR A 267 -0.56 -4.56 22.34
N ILE A 268 -0.85 -4.68 21.04
CA ILE A 268 -0.46 -5.85 20.23
C ILE A 268 1.07 -6.00 20.21
N HIS A 269 1.79 -4.89 20.00
CA HIS A 269 3.25 -4.89 19.97
C HIS A 269 3.86 -5.27 21.32
N ALA A 270 3.33 -4.75 22.43
CA ALA A 270 3.75 -5.13 23.77
C ALA A 270 3.52 -6.64 24.04
N ALA A 271 2.38 -7.19 23.61
CA ALA A 271 2.12 -8.62 23.69
C ALA A 271 3.13 -9.43 22.85
N CYS A 272 3.48 -8.96 21.66
CA CYS A 272 4.54 -9.56 20.86
C CYS A 272 5.89 -9.54 21.58
N ILE A 273 6.29 -8.42 22.19
CA ILE A 273 7.54 -8.29 22.95
C ILE A 273 7.57 -9.29 24.12
N ALA A 274 6.46 -9.43 24.85
CA ALA A 274 6.34 -10.33 25.98
C ALA A 274 6.44 -11.83 25.61
N ASP A 275 5.99 -12.24 24.41
CA ASP A 275 5.97 -13.66 24.01
C ASP A 275 7.33 -14.12 23.41
N PRO A 276 8.12 -14.96 24.11
CA PRO A 276 9.46 -15.35 23.65
C PRO A 276 9.48 -16.13 22.34
N THR A 277 8.35 -16.72 21.92
CA THR A 277 8.24 -17.47 20.67
C THR A 277 8.08 -16.55 19.47
N ILE A 278 7.62 -15.31 19.67
CA ILE A 278 7.51 -14.30 18.60
C ILE A 278 8.87 -13.63 18.41
N LEU A 279 9.31 -13.58 17.15
CA LEU A 279 10.59 -13.00 16.75
C LEU A 279 10.46 -11.59 16.17
N GLU A 280 9.37 -11.35 15.43
CA GLU A 280 9.07 -10.04 14.86
C GLU A 280 7.58 -9.85 14.58
N LEU A 281 7.14 -8.61 14.70
CA LEU A 281 5.82 -8.12 14.31
C LEU A 281 5.87 -7.56 12.89
N THR A 282 4.99 -8.09 12.04
CA THR A 282 4.82 -7.72 10.64
C THR A 282 3.39 -7.25 10.40
N ILE A 283 3.15 -6.55 9.29
CA ILE A 283 1.83 -6.06 8.90
C ILE A 283 1.53 -6.56 7.50
N GLU A 284 0.30 -6.99 7.27
CA GLU A 284 -0.23 -7.33 5.96
C GLU A 284 -0.64 -6.06 5.22
N ASP A 285 -0.01 -5.79 4.08
CA ASP A 285 -0.33 -4.72 3.13
C ASP A 285 -0.88 -3.43 3.78
N PRO A 286 -0.09 -2.76 4.64
CA PRO A 286 -0.55 -1.57 5.36
C PRO A 286 -0.91 -0.44 4.40
N ASN A 287 -2.01 0.25 4.70
CA ASN A 287 -2.34 1.49 4.01
C ASN A 287 -1.56 2.69 4.60
N GLU A 288 -1.60 3.83 3.92
CA GLU A 288 -0.83 5.01 4.31
C GLU A 288 -1.19 5.54 5.72
N GLN A 289 -2.46 5.40 6.13
CA GLN A 289 -2.88 5.84 7.47
C GLN A 289 -2.31 4.93 8.56
N PHE A 290 -2.24 3.63 8.29
CA PHE A 290 -1.64 2.66 9.19
C PHE A 290 -0.12 2.81 9.25
N ASP A 291 0.54 3.06 8.11
CA ASP A 291 1.97 3.37 8.07
C ASP A 291 2.31 4.57 8.97
N ALA A 292 1.56 5.68 8.86
CA ALA A 292 1.76 6.86 9.69
C ALA A 292 1.56 6.58 11.20
N LEU A 293 0.54 5.79 11.54
CA LEU A 293 0.28 5.35 12.92
C LEU A 293 1.45 4.51 13.46
N ARG A 294 1.90 3.54 12.66
CA ARG A 294 2.99 2.63 12.98
C ARG A 294 4.31 3.36 13.16
N ASP A 295 4.67 4.23 12.21
CA ASP A 295 5.90 5.03 12.25
C ASP A 295 5.95 5.90 13.50
N THR A 296 4.84 6.56 13.83
CA THR A 296 4.73 7.40 15.04
C THR A 296 4.90 6.56 16.31
N ALA A 297 4.21 5.42 16.40
CA ALA A 297 4.26 4.55 17.57
C ALA A 297 5.65 3.92 17.77
N ASP A 298 6.24 3.38 16.70
CA ASP A 298 7.56 2.75 16.73
C ASP A 298 8.66 3.78 17.01
N TYR A 299 8.53 5.02 16.51
CA TYR A 299 9.45 6.11 16.83
C TYR A 299 9.42 6.46 18.31
N CYS A 300 8.23 6.65 18.89
CA CYS A 300 8.08 6.92 20.32
C CYS A 300 8.63 5.77 21.18
N LEU A 301 8.49 4.52 20.70
CA LEU A 301 9.00 3.34 21.38
C LEU A 301 10.54 3.25 21.34
N LEU A 302 11.16 3.56 20.20
CA LEU A 302 12.60 3.37 19.98
C LEU A 302 13.45 4.59 20.35
N ARG A 303 12.92 5.82 20.26
CA ARG A 303 13.65 7.06 20.54
C ARG A 303 14.38 7.02 21.90
N PRO A 304 13.76 6.59 23.02
CA PRO A 304 14.45 6.53 24.31
C PRO A 304 15.70 5.64 24.30
N GLU A 305 15.64 4.50 23.61
CA GLU A 305 16.79 3.58 23.51
C GLU A 305 17.89 4.14 22.59
N PHE A 306 17.52 4.84 21.52
CA PHE A 306 18.50 5.53 20.68
C PHE A 306 19.22 6.65 21.43
N LEU A 307 18.51 7.45 22.21
CA LEU A 307 19.08 8.51 23.06
C LEU A 307 20.00 7.92 24.14
N LYS A 308 19.51 6.90 24.88
CA LYS A 308 20.27 6.20 25.93
C LYS A 308 21.61 5.66 25.42
N HIS A 309 21.67 5.23 24.16
CA HIS A 309 22.89 4.69 23.56
C HIS A 309 23.67 5.71 22.71
N ASN A 310 23.27 6.98 22.68
CA ASN A 310 23.87 8.03 21.86
C ASN A 310 24.01 7.62 20.38
N VAL A 311 22.96 7.02 19.83
CA VAL A 311 22.94 6.60 18.42
C VAL A 311 23.00 7.86 17.55
N ASN A 312 24.03 8.00 16.72
CA ASN A 312 24.14 9.11 15.77
C ASN A 312 24.96 8.67 14.55
N LEU A 313 24.97 9.49 13.50
CA LEU A 313 25.78 9.30 12.31
C LEU A 313 27.22 9.74 12.57
N ASN A 314 28.17 8.84 12.34
CA ASN A 314 29.58 9.22 12.27
C ASN A 314 29.81 10.11 11.02
N PRO A 315 30.21 11.38 11.16
CA PRO A 315 30.47 12.26 10.01
C PRO A 315 31.67 11.81 9.18
N ASP A 316 32.63 11.11 9.80
CA ASP A 316 33.95 10.81 9.26
C ASP A 316 34.29 9.30 9.32
N PRO A 317 33.44 8.42 8.72
CA PRO A 317 33.55 6.95 8.85
C PRO A 317 34.78 6.35 8.16
N LEU A 318 35.47 7.14 7.33
CA LEU A 318 36.63 6.71 6.54
C LEU A 318 37.96 7.04 7.24
N GLY A 319 37.95 7.83 8.33
CA GLY A 319 39.15 8.32 9.01
C GLY A 319 40.04 9.22 8.14
N ALA A 320 41.15 9.69 8.71
CA ALA A 320 42.08 10.62 8.04
C ALA A 320 42.83 9.98 6.84
N TYR A 321 43.08 8.67 6.88
CA TYR A 321 43.93 7.98 5.89
C TYR A 321 43.23 7.64 4.56
N SER A 322 41.90 7.67 4.51
CA SER A 322 41.11 7.20 3.35
C SER A 322 40.52 8.34 2.50
N GLN A 323 40.76 9.61 2.84
CA GLN A 323 40.26 10.77 2.08
C GLN A 323 40.74 10.82 0.61
N LYS A 324 41.78 10.06 0.27
CA LYS A 324 42.36 9.97 -1.07
C LYS A 324 41.55 9.06 -2.02
N ASN A 325 40.79 8.08 -1.52
CA ASN A 325 40.08 7.11 -2.35
C ASN A 325 38.56 7.20 -2.17
N ARG A 326 37.82 7.27 -3.28
CA ARG A 326 36.35 7.23 -3.26
C ARG A 326 35.89 5.86 -2.76
N PRO A 327 35.06 5.76 -1.71
CA PRO A 327 34.53 4.47 -1.26
C PRO A 327 33.61 3.88 -2.33
N ARG A 328 33.81 2.60 -2.67
CA ARG A 328 32.95 1.86 -3.62
C ARG A 328 31.62 1.43 -3.02
N LYS A 329 31.54 1.37 -1.69
CA LYS A 329 30.36 0.95 -0.91
C LYS A 329 30.16 1.90 0.25
N VAL A 330 28.91 2.06 0.68
CA VAL A 330 28.57 2.80 1.90
C VAL A 330 29.21 2.08 3.10
N PRO A 331 30.04 2.75 3.93
CA PRO A 331 30.74 2.14 5.06
C PRO A 331 29.81 1.99 6.26
N THR A 332 28.73 1.21 6.11
CA THR A 332 27.60 1.14 7.07
C THR A 332 28.06 0.85 8.52
N SER A 333 28.98 -0.10 8.74
CA SER A 333 29.45 -0.45 10.08
C SER A 333 30.33 0.61 10.76
N ALA A 334 30.90 1.53 9.98
CA ALA A 334 31.65 2.67 10.51
C ALA A 334 30.76 3.93 10.66
N LEU A 335 29.62 3.96 9.96
CA LEU A 335 28.63 5.03 10.02
C LEU A 335 27.70 4.93 11.24
N ILE A 336 27.24 3.72 11.54
CA ILE A 336 26.26 3.43 12.59
C ILE A 336 26.64 2.15 13.36
N PRO A 337 26.26 2.03 14.64
CA PRO A 337 26.60 0.87 15.47
C PRO A 337 25.74 -0.35 15.12
N THR A 338 26.06 -1.04 14.02
CA THR A 338 25.20 -2.08 13.43
C THR A 338 24.83 -3.23 14.37
N LYS A 339 25.75 -3.65 15.25
CA LYS A 339 25.48 -4.74 16.21
C LYS A 339 24.45 -4.31 17.25
N LEU A 340 24.67 -3.16 17.89
CA LEU A 340 23.76 -2.59 18.86
C LEU A 340 22.36 -2.39 18.26
N LEU A 341 22.28 -1.80 17.07
CA LEU A 341 21.00 -1.54 16.39
C LEU A 341 20.25 -2.83 16.07
N HIS A 342 20.97 -3.89 15.69
CA HIS A 342 20.37 -5.21 15.49
C HIS A 342 19.86 -5.83 16.79
N ASP A 343 20.58 -5.64 17.89
CA ASP A 343 20.18 -6.13 19.21
C ASP A 343 18.93 -5.39 19.72
N ILE A 344 18.87 -4.06 19.58
CA ILE A 344 17.68 -3.24 19.87
C ILE A 344 16.51 -3.71 19.00
N ARG A 345 16.69 -3.82 17.68
CA ARG A 345 15.61 -4.28 16.80
C ARG A 345 15.03 -5.62 17.24
N LYS A 346 15.89 -6.57 17.58
CA LYS A 346 15.47 -7.90 18.04
C LYS A 346 14.76 -7.86 19.40
N SER A 347 15.21 -7.04 20.34
CA SER A 347 14.55 -6.92 21.65
C SER A 347 13.15 -6.32 21.53
N PHE A 348 12.97 -5.36 20.63
CA PHE A 348 11.67 -4.73 20.34
C PHE A 348 10.86 -5.47 19.28
N LYS A 349 11.40 -6.55 18.68
CA LYS A 349 10.71 -7.41 17.70
C LYS A 349 10.15 -6.65 16.49
N ILE A 350 10.90 -5.67 16.00
CA ILE A 350 10.50 -4.85 14.85
C ILE A 350 11.05 -5.45 13.55
N GLU A 351 10.22 -5.49 12.51
CA GLU A 351 10.61 -5.93 11.17
C GLU A 351 11.79 -5.06 10.63
N PRO A 352 12.78 -5.64 9.93
CA PRO A 352 13.99 -4.92 9.53
C PRO A 352 13.78 -3.64 8.72
N THR A 353 12.81 -3.61 7.81
CA THR A 353 12.50 -2.45 6.96
C THR A 353 11.89 -1.33 7.80
N GLN A 354 10.93 -1.65 8.66
CA GLN A 354 10.32 -0.71 9.59
C GLN A 354 11.35 -0.11 10.54
N PHE A 355 12.21 -0.94 11.14
CA PHE A 355 13.26 -0.46 12.03
C PHE A 355 14.23 0.49 11.32
N ALA A 356 14.57 0.19 10.05
CA ALA A 356 15.41 1.07 9.26
C ALA A 356 14.73 2.42 8.97
N HIS A 357 13.41 2.45 8.72
CA HIS A 357 12.67 3.70 8.53
C HIS A 357 12.70 4.57 9.78
N VAL A 358 12.41 3.97 10.95
CA VAL A 358 12.40 4.70 12.22
C VAL A 358 13.80 5.19 12.58
N LEU A 359 14.84 4.39 12.33
CA LEU A 359 16.23 4.80 12.51
C LEU A 359 16.60 5.95 11.56
N GLU A 360 16.23 5.87 10.27
CA GLU A 360 16.50 6.93 9.29
C GLU A 360 15.80 8.23 9.69
N MET A 361 14.54 8.17 10.14
CA MET A 361 13.79 9.32 10.65
C MET A 361 14.45 9.93 11.89
N TYR A 362 14.86 9.09 12.86
CA TYR A 362 15.58 9.54 14.05
C TYR A 362 16.92 10.21 13.71
N LEU A 363 17.74 9.60 12.85
CA LEU A 363 19.03 10.14 12.43
C LEU A 363 18.89 11.43 11.62
N LEU A 364 17.83 11.57 10.82
CA LEU A 364 17.50 12.85 10.16
C LEU A 364 17.20 13.91 11.21
N GLY A 365 16.38 13.56 12.21
CA GLY A 365 16.04 14.40 13.36
C GLY A 365 17.26 14.96 14.12
N GLN A 366 18.37 14.22 14.15
CA GLN A 366 19.63 14.62 14.81
C GLN A 366 20.47 15.63 14.00
N ILE A 367 20.10 15.95 12.76
CA ILE A 367 20.79 16.93 11.91
C ILE A 367 20.03 18.25 12.00
N PRO A 368 20.65 19.43 12.21
CA PRO A 368 19.89 20.68 12.27
C PRO A 368 19.10 20.96 10.98
N GLN A 369 17.88 21.51 11.10
CA GLN A 369 16.97 21.71 9.95
C GLN A 369 17.61 22.53 8.83
N SER A 370 18.43 23.54 9.17
CA SER A 370 19.20 24.38 8.23
C SER A 370 20.19 23.61 7.34
N HIS A 371 20.56 22.39 7.74
CA HIS A 371 21.44 21.48 7.00
C HIS A 371 20.70 20.34 6.27
N ARG A 372 19.36 20.37 6.26
CA ARG A 372 18.49 19.44 5.53
C ARG A 372 17.86 20.09 4.30
N LEU A 373 17.14 19.33 3.47
CA LEU A 373 16.44 19.89 2.31
C LEU A 373 15.38 20.92 2.74
N ALA A 374 14.63 20.63 3.82
CA ALA A 374 13.59 21.50 4.36
C ALA A 374 14.11 22.88 4.78
N GLY A 375 15.34 22.98 5.28
CA GLY A 375 16.00 24.25 5.63
C GLY A 375 16.73 24.94 4.49
N GLY A 376 16.58 24.48 3.25
CA GLY A 376 17.15 25.13 2.06
C GLY A 376 18.59 24.73 1.72
N THR A 377 19.04 23.54 2.17
CA THR A 377 20.37 23.03 1.83
C THR A 377 20.60 22.97 0.33
N ASN A 378 21.76 23.50 -0.12
CA ASN A 378 22.16 23.42 -1.51
C ASN A 378 22.65 22.00 -1.84
N LEU A 379 21.73 21.14 -2.32
CA LEU A 379 22.03 19.76 -2.70
C LEU A 379 23.13 19.64 -3.76
N ALA A 380 23.21 20.57 -4.71
CA ALA A 380 24.27 20.54 -5.73
C ALA A 380 25.66 20.68 -5.08
N ARG A 381 25.82 21.66 -4.19
CA ARG A 381 27.07 21.86 -3.42
C ARG A 381 27.37 20.65 -2.52
N LEU A 382 26.35 20.10 -1.87
CA LEU A 382 26.49 18.91 -1.03
C LEU A 382 26.94 17.69 -1.85
N LEU A 383 26.34 17.44 -3.01
CA LEU A 383 26.67 16.31 -3.88
C LEU A 383 28.01 16.50 -4.61
N ILE A 384 28.53 17.73 -4.72
CA ILE A 384 29.90 17.99 -5.17
C ILE A 384 30.90 17.70 -4.05
N LYS A 385 30.71 18.30 -2.87
CA LYS A 385 31.64 18.15 -1.73
C LYS A 385 31.57 16.75 -1.10
N LYS A 386 30.39 16.13 -1.07
CA LYS A 386 30.12 14.79 -0.51
C LYS A 386 30.63 14.68 0.94
N PHE A 387 31.27 13.57 1.26
CA PHE A 387 31.97 13.33 2.52
C PHE A 387 33.16 14.28 2.79
N LYS A 388 33.50 15.20 1.87
CA LYS A 388 34.54 16.23 2.05
C LYS A 388 33.96 17.61 2.38
N ALA A 389 32.66 17.70 2.70
CA ALA A 389 32.08 18.96 3.16
C ALA A 389 32.78 19.45 4.43
N GLU A 390 32.98 20.77 4.55
CA GLU A 390 33.68 21.39 5.69
C GLU A 390 32.89 21.27 6.99
N ASN A 391 31.57 21.51 6.92
CA ASN A 391 30.69 21.40 8.07
C ASN A 391 30.37 19.91 8.36
N GLU A 392 30.38 19.56 9.64
CA GLU A 392 30.07 18.20 10.10
C GLU A 392 28.63 17.78 9.79
N ASN A 393 27.65 18.67 9.97
CA ASN A 393 26.24 18.41 9.70
C ASN A 393 25.98 18.18 8.22
N ASP A 394 26.68 18.89 7.32
CA ASP A 394 26.65 18.60 5.89
C ASP A 394 27.17 17.18 5.60
N ARG A 395 28.26 16.75 6.27
CA ARG A 395 28.78 15.38 6.13
C ARG A 395 27.78 14.35 6.64
N ARG A 396 27.16 14.58 7.81
CA ARG A 396 26.11 13.72 8.37
C ARG A 396 24.92 13.61 7.42
N TYR A 397 24.43 14.72 6.88
CA TYR A 397 23.32 14.76 5.94
C TYR A 397 23.65 14.02 4.62
N TYR A 398 24.85 14.20 4.08
CA TYR A 398 25.31 13.40 2.94
C TYR A 398 25.27 11.89 3.25
N TRP A 399 25.79 11.47 4.41
CA TRP A 399 25.82 10.05 4.78
C TRP A 399 24.44 9.48 5.08
N TRP A 400 23.55 10.27 5.69
CA TRP A 400 22.14 9.94 5.87
C TRP A 400 21.51 9.60 4.51
N ARG A 401 21.63 10.51 3.52
CA ARG A 401 21.13 10.27 2.16
C ARG A 401 21.72 8.99 1.55
N MET A 402 23.02 8.73 1.74
CA MET A 402 23.65 7.51 1.22
C MET A 402 23.15 6.22 1.89
N LEU A 403 22.84 6.24 3.19
CA LEU A 403 22.26 5.09 3.89
C LEU A 403 20.84 4.82 3.40
N THR A 404 20.00 5.85 3.30
CA THR A 404 18.64 5.75 2.76
C THR A 404 18.65 5.22 1.32
N LYS A 405 19.54 5.76 0.47
CA LYS A 405 19.78 5.27 -0.90
C LYS A 405 20.18 3.80 -0.92
N GLN A 406 21.05 3.37 -0.02
CA GLN A 406 21.49 1.97 0.07
C GLN A 406 20.31 1.03 0.37
N ARG A 407 19.41 1.40 1.28
CA ARG A 407 18.20 0.63 1.59
C ARG A 407 17.25 0.58 0.41
N LEU A 408 16.91 1.73 -0.16
CA LEU A 408 15.99 1.85 -1.30
C LEU A 408 16.52 1.08 -2.53
N TYR A 409 17.82 1.20 -2.82
CA TYR A 409 18.45 0.45 -3.90
C TYR A 409 18.34 -1.07 -3.69
N LYS A 410 18.55 -1.56 -2.47
CA LYS A 410 18.40 -2.99 -2.16
C LYS A 410 16.96 -3.46 -2.32
N LYS A 411 15.99 -2.66 -1.85
CA LYS A 411 14.55 -2.97 -1.91
C LYS A 411 14.05 -3.02 -3.37
N HIS A 412 14.50 -2.09 -4.20
CA HIS A 412 14.05 -1.94 -5.59
C HIS A 412 15.10 -2.40 -6.60
N LYS A 413 16.01 -3.30 -6.20
CA LYS A 413 17.18 -3.69 -7.00
C LYS A 413 16.80 -4.20 -8.39
N GLU A 414 15.74 -5.02 -8.47
CA GLU A 414 15.29 -5.61 -9.74
C GLU A 414 14.80 -4.53 -10.69
N LEU A 415 13.84 -3.71 -10.26
CA LEU A 415 13.31 -2.57 -11.01
C LEU A 415 14.41 -1.59 -11.43
N LEU A 416 15.32 -1.24 -10.52
CA LEU A 416 16.41 -0.30 -10.80
C LEU A 416 17.45 -0.88 -11.77
N ASN A 417 17.58 -2.21 -11.86
CA ASN A 417 18.51 -2.85 -12.80
C ASN A 417 18.02 -2.85 -14.25
N GLU A 418 16.73 -2.62 -14.46
CA GLU A 418 16.13 -2.45 -15.80
C GLU A 418 16.38 -1.06 -16.39
N LEU A 419 16.75 -0.11 -15.53
CA LEU A 419 17.06 1.26 -15.91
C LEU A 419 18.55 1.45 -16.21
N GLU A 420 18.82 2.41 -17.10
CA GLU A 420 20.15 2.91 -17.33
C GLU A 420 20.78 3.52 -16.07
N LEU A 421 22.10 3.64 -16.06
CA LEU A 421 22.82 4.06 -14.86
C LEU A 421 22.43 5.47 -14.40
N LEU A 422 22.20 6.39 -15.35
CA LEU A 422 21.84 7.78 -15.06
C LEU A 422 20.42 7.86 -14.48
N ASP A 423 19.44 7.28 -15.15
CA ASP A 423 18.03 7.23 -14.70
C ASP A 423 17.90 6.56 -13.34
N ARG A 424 18.68 5.50 -13.11
CA ARG A 424 18.73 4.82 -11.81
C ARG A 424 19.14 5.77 -10.70
N VAL A 425 20.17 6.59 -10.94
CA VAL A 425 20.64 7.57 -9.95
C VAL A 425 19.56 8.64 -9.74
N GLU A 426 18.98 9.17 -10.81
CA GLU A 426 17.95 10.20 -10.72
C GLU A 426 16.70 9.73 -9.98
N LYS A 427 16.15 8.56 -10.36
CA LYS A 427 14.96 8.00 -9.69
C LYS A 427 15.24 7.67 -8.23
N LEU A 428 16.44 7.19 -7.91
CA LEU A 428 16.83 6.93 -6.53
C LEU A 428 16.94 8.23 -5.73
N ASP A 429 17.45 9.30 -6.32
CA ASP A 429 17.54 10.62 -5.70
C ASP A 429 16.16 11.23 -5.45
N ALA A 430 15.26 11.17 -6.43
CA ALA A 430 13.87 11.59 -6.29
C ALA A 430 13.14 10.79 -5.19
N THR A 431 13.37 9.47 -5.14
CA THR A 431 12.76 8.62 -4.10
C THR A 431 13.25 8.99 -2.70
N VAL A 432 14.53 9.29 -2.54
CA VAL A 432 15.07 9.71 -1.23
C VAL A 432 14.49 11.05 -0.81
N GLN A 433 14.28 11.98 -1.75
CA GLN A 433 13.63 13.25 -1.45
C GLN A 433 12.20 13.03 -0.95
N ASN A 434 11.40 12.18 -1.62
CA ASN A 434 10.05 11.86 -1.16
C ASN A 434 10.03 11.21 0.23
N VAL A 435 11.03 10.37 0.53
CA VAL A 435 11.21 9.77 1.86
C VAL A 435 11.56 10.83 2.90
N GLU A 436 12.48 11.75 2.58
CA GLU A 436 12.85 12.86 3.45
C GLU A 436 11.64 13.74 3.77
N GLU A 437 10.88 14.15 2.76
CA GLU A 437 9.65 14.95 2.94
C GLU A 437 8.63 14.25 3.84
N GLY A 438 8.46 12.92 3.68
CA GLY A 438 7.61 12.12 4.56
C GLY A 438 8.10 12.08 6.01
N TYR A 439 9.42 11.99 6.24
CA TYR A 439 9.99 12.01 7.58
C TYR A 439 9.88 13.37 8.24
N GLU A 440 10.08 14.47 7.50
CA GLU A 440 9.92 15.83 8.04
C GLU A 440 8.50 16.08 8.53
N ILE A 441 7.47 15.65 7.78
CA ILE A 441 6.06 15.77 8.21
C ILE A 441 5.83 15.05 9.55
N THR A 442 6.38 13.85 9.71
CA THR A 442 6.24 13.07 10.94
C THR A 442 7.04 13.68 12.09
N LEU A 443 8.26 14.15 11.85
CA LEU A 443 9.09 14.82 12.84
C LEU A 443 8.43 16.11 13.35
N ASP A 444 7.87 16.93 12.46
CA ASP A 444 7.12 18.15 12.82
C ASP A 444 5.90 17.80 13.68
N ALA A 445 5.15 16.74 13.33
CA ALA A 445 4.01 16.28 14.10
C ALA A 445 4.39 15.73 15.49
N LEU A 446 5.60 15.17 15.63
CA LEU A 446 6.15 14.64 16.88
C LEU A 446 6.75 15.74 17.77
N ALA A 447 7.37 16.76 17.19
CA ALA A 447 7.93 17.89 17.93
C ALA A 447 6.87 18.60 18.79
N GLY A 448 5.63 18.70 18.28
CA GLY A 448 4.50 19.23 19.06
C GLY A 448 3.97 18.31 20.17
N ARG A 449 4.49 17.08 20.31
CA ARG A 449 4.00 16.04 21.25
C ARG A 449 5.04 15.55 22.25
N LEU A 450 6.32 15.66 21.94
CA LEU A 450 7.41 15.23 22.81
C LEU A 450 7.87 16.43 23.67
N PRO A 451 8.24 16.21 24.95
CA PRO A 451 8.87 17.26 25.74
C PRO A 451 10.17 17.70 25.06
N GLU A 452 10.36 19.01 24.95
CA GLU A 452 11.58 19.62 24.41
C GLU A 452 12.79 19.12 25.22
N ASP A 453 13.81 18.61 24.53
CA ASP A 453 15.07 18.27 25.18
C ASP A 453 15.79 19.59 25.53
N GLU A 454 16.22 19.78 26.79
CA GLU A 454 16.92 21.00 27.28
C GLU A 454 18.27 21.31 26.58
N SER A 455 18.62 20.59 25.50
CA SER A 455 19.88 20.76 24.75
C SER A 455 19.81 21.75 23.59
N ASP A 456 18.62 22.24 23.21
CA ASP A 456 18.44 23.05 22.00
C ASP A 456 18.46 24.58 22.24
N GLU A 457 18.54 25.04 23.49
CA GLU A 457 18.52 26.49 23.84
C GLU A 457 19.72 27.28 23.29
N GLU A 458 20.86 26.64 22.97
CA GLU A 458 22.03 27.36 22.43
C GLU A 458 21.95 27.60 20.90
N ALA A 459 21.08 26.90 20.16
CA ALA A 459 20.95 27.04 18.71
C ALA A 459 19.83 28.02 18.30
N GLU A 460 18.74 28.10 19.07
CA GLU A 460 17.56 28.91 18.72
C GLU A 460 17.73 30.42 18.97
N ALA A 461 18.67 30.82 19.82
CA ALA A 461 18.90 32.22 20.16
C ALA A 461 19.35 33.09 18.96
N ASN A 462 19.70 32.48 17.82
CA ASN A 462 20.17 33.18 16.62
C ASN A 462 19.15 33.21 15.46
N GLU A 463 17.99 32.55 15.57
CA GLU A 463 16.99 32.45 14.49
C GLU A 463 15.72 33.31 14.70
N GLN A 464 15.53 33.93 15.87
CA GLN A 464 14.32 34.74 16.17
C GLN A 464 14.22 36.08 15.41
N ALA A 465 15.13 36.35 14.47
CA ALA A 465 15.11 37.59 13.68
C ALA A 465 14.55 37.42 12.25
N SER A 466 13.65 36.47 11.94
CA SER A 466 12.91 36.51 10.65
C SER A 466 11.76 35.51 10.47
N LYS A 467 10.64 35.57 11.21
CA LYS A 467 9.39 34.91 10.74
C LYS A 467 8.13 35.75 11.00
N ALA A 468 7.36 35.98 9.93
CA ALA A 468 5.97 36.43 9.96
C ALA A 468 5.04 35.20 9.78
N PRO A 469 3.77 35.24 10.24
CA PRO A 469 2.96 34.03 10.34
C PRO A 469 2.26 33.71 9.02
N THR A 470 2.28 32.43 8.60
CA THR A 470 1.42 31.93 7.53
C THR A 470 0.62 30.73 8.01
N GLY A 471 -0.70 30.81 7.85
CA GLY A 471 -1.68 29.90 8.41
C GLY A 471 -1.74 28.50 7.77
N SER A 472 -2.26 27.59 8.59
CA SER A 472 -2.54 26.19 8.28
C SER A 472 -3.43 26.03 7.05
N ARG A 473 -2.95 25.23 6.08
CA ARG A 473 -3.76 24.59 5.05
C ARG A 473 -3.32 23.15 4.91
N ASP A 474 -4.24 22.24 5.23
CA ASP A 474 -4.14 20.81 4.94
C ASP A 474 -3.72 20.58 3.48
N ARG A 475 -2.54 20.01 3.29
CA ARG A 475 -2.08 19.48 2.00
C ARG A 475 -1.76 18.00 2.18
N ARG A 476 -2.74 17.17 1.83
CA ARG A 476 -2.61 15.72 1.70
C ARG A 476 -1.95 15.44 0.35
N ILE A 477 -0.72 14.93 0.34
CA ILE A 477 0.02 14.62 -0.89
C ILE A 477 0.06 13.10 -1.08
N LYS A 478 -0.32 12.67 -2.29
CA LYS A 478 -0.24 11.28 -2.75
C LYS A 478 1.22 10.85 -2.87
N ARG A 479 1.62 9.77 -2.21
CA ARG A 479 2.85 9.03 -2.54
C ARG A 479 2.65 8.31 -3.87
N LYS A 480 2.94 8.96 -5.00
CA LYS A 480 2.91 8.33 -6.32
C LYS A 480 4.21 8.61 -7.08
N LEU A 481 4.84 7.54 -7.56
CA LEU A 481 5.90 7.56 -8.56
C LEU A 481 5.27 8.02 -9.88
N THR A 482 5.65 9.21 -10.35
CA THR A 482 5.41 9.68 -11.72
C THR A 482 6.76 10.18 -12.23
N VAL A 483 7.34 9.46 -13.19
CA VAL A 483 8.53 9.91 -13.92
C VAL A 483 8.02 10.56 -15.20
N MET A 484 8.38 11.83 -15.37
CA MET A 484 8.27 12.55 -16.64
C MET A 484 9.66 12.46 -17.28
N ASP A 485 9.72 11.99 -18.52
CA ASP A 485 10.95 11.86 -19.30
C ASP A 485 11.20 13.19 -20.04
N ASP A 486 12.39 13.76 -19.89
CA ASP A 486 12.87 14.92 -20.66
C ASP A 486 14.30 14.57 -21.15
N ASP A 487 14.38 14.05 -22.37
CA ASP A 487 15.64 13.68 -23.03
C ASP A 487 15.97 14.68 -24.15
N GLU A 488 17.20 15.20 -24.12
CA GLU A 488 17.89 15.74 -25.29
C GLU A 488 19.34 15.21 -25.28
N GLU A 489 19.70 14.41 -26.27
CA GLU A 489 21.09 14.15 -26.69
C GLU A 489 21.23 14.35 -28.21
N ASP A 490 22.36 14.91 -28.62
CA ASP A 490 22.79 15.06 -30.01
C ASP A 490 23.57 13.81 -30.48
N GLU A 491 23.22 13.28 -31.66
CA GLU A 491 23.86 12.13 -32.32
C GLU A 491 24.95 12.52 -33.35
N ALA A 492 25.85 11.56 -33.62
CA ALA A 492 26.60 11.47 -34.87
C ALA A 492 26.73 10.01 -35.38
N GLU A 493 26.33 9.81 -36.65
CA GLU A 493 26.23 8.56 -37.43
C GLU A 493 27.55 7.81 -37.73
N LEU A 494 27.46 6.52 -38.10
CA LEU A 494 28.19 5.94 -39.27
C LEU A 494 27.71 4.54 -39.76
N ALA A 495 27.17 4.53 -40.99
CA ALA A 495 27.30 3.63 -42.16
C ALA A 495 27.37 2.06 -42.13
N LYS A 496 26.41 1.51 -42.89
CA LYS A 496 26.07 0.21 -43.55
C LYS A 496 27.13 -0.76 -44.16
N ARG A 497 26.86 -2.08 -43.94
CA ARG A 497 26.72 -3.29 -44.87
C ARG A 497 27.97 -3.88 -45.61
N PRO A 498 28.04 -5.19 -46.02
CA PRO A 498 26.99 -6.00 -46.71
C PRO A 498 26.89 -7.54 -46.45
N LYS A 499 25.91 -8.16 -47.15
CA LYS A 499 25.37 -9.56 -47.10
C LYS A 499 26.08 -10.53 -48.07
N GLN A 500 26.03 -11.88 -47.89
CA GLN A 500 25.16 -12.93 -48.53
C GLN A 500 25.96 -14.28 -48.57
N PRO A 501 25.46 -15.49 -48.97
CA PRO A 501 24.15 -15.89 -49.51
C PRO A 501 23.52 -17.18 -48.89
N THR A 502 22.29 -17.46 -49.33
CA THR A 502 21.36 -18.56 -49.01
C THR A 502 21.50 -19.78 -49.94
N LEU A 503 21.10 -20.97 -49.45
CA LEU A 503 20.73 -22.15 -50.25
C LEU A 503 19.36 -22.67 -49.80
N GLN A 504 18.57 -23.15 -50.76
CA GLN A 504 17.12 -23.36 -50.72
C GLN A 504 16.80 -24.81 -51.10
N LEU A 505 15.87 -25.46 -50.39
CA LEU A 505 15.16 -26.68 -50.82
C LEU A 505 13.72 -26.70 -50.24
N CYS A 506 12.76 -26.91 -51.13
CA CYS A 506 11.30 -27.09 -50.97
C CYS A 506 10.91 -28.44 -50.31
N ALA A 507 9.67 -28.79 -49.93
CA ALA A 507 8.37 -28.16 -49.61
C ALA A 507 7.45 -29.30 -49.08
N ASN A 508 6.38 -28.94 -48.37
CA ASN A 508 5.24 -29.79 -47.94
C ASN A 508 5.26 -30.39 -46.52
N CYS A 509 5.41 -29.52 -45.54
CA CYS A 509 4.51 -29.40 -44.39
C CYS A 509 4.29 -27.88 -44.23
N LEU A 510 3.07 -27.39 -43.97
CA LEU A 510 2.92 -26.00 -43.50
C LEU A 510 3.70 -25.91 -42.18
N PRO A 511 4.83 -25.18 -42.11
CA PRO A 511 5.51 -25.00 -40.84
C PRO A 511 4.58 -24.19 -39.94
N PRO A 512 4.67 -24.32 -38.60
CA PRO A 512 4.08 -23.32 -37.73
C PRO A 512 4.57 -21.96 -38.21
N SER A 513 3.66 -20.99 -38.35
CA SER A 513 4.04 -19.58 -38.42
C SER A 513 5.11 -19.35 -37.35
N PRO A 514 6.25 -18.71 -37.65
CA PRO A 514 7.21 -18.48 -36.61
C PRO A 514 6.49 -17.64 -35.55
N THR A 515 6.60 -18.07 -34.30
CA THR A 515 5.95 -17.41 -33.17
C THR A 515 7.03 -17.10 -32.17
N SER A 516 7.15 -15.84 -31.79
CA SER A 516 8.03 -15.45 -30.70
C SER A 516 7.31 -15.74 -29.37
N SER A 517 7.96 -16.53 -28.52
CA SER A 517 7.46 -16.85 -27.17
C SER A 517 8.08 -15.92 -26.15
N ILE A 518 7.26 -15.32 -25.30
CA ILE A 518 7.68 -14.37 -24.27
C ILE A 518 7.54 -15.06 -22.93
N ALA A 519 8.63 -15.54 -22.33
CA ALA A 519 8.58 -16.33 -21.10
C ALA A 519 9.13 -15.58 -19.88
N PHE A 520 8.50 -15.80 -18.73
CA PHE A 520 8.99 -15.32 -17.42
C PHE A 520 9.86 -16.39 -16.76
N GLN A 521 11.16 -16.11 -16.61
CA GLN A 521 12.09 -16.98 -15.89
C GLN A 521 12.92 -16.15 -14.90
N ASN A 522 12.96 -16.57 -13.63
CA ASN A 522 13.72 -15.90 -12.56
C ASN A 522 13.41 -14.39 -12.41
N GLY A 523 12.14 -14.02 -12.50
CA GLY A 523 11.72 -12.61 -12.37
C GLY A 523 12.09 -11.72 -13.56
N LYS A 524 12.60 -12.28 -14.66
CA LYS A 524 12.89 -11.56 -15.90
C LYS A 524 12.10 -12.09 -17.08
N LEU A 525 11.69 -11.16 -17.93
CA LEU A 525 11.10 -11.39 -19.24
C LEU A 525 12.19 -11.80 -20.23
N GLN A 526 12.05 -12.98 -20.85
CA GLN A 526 12.95 -13.49 -21.88
C GLN A 526 12.16 -13.81 -23.15
N LEU A 527 12.58 -13.20 -24.26
CA LEU A 527 12.04 -13.42 -25.59
C LEU A 527 12.79 -14.59 -26.23
N TYR A 528 12.08 -15.66 -26.54
CA TYR A 528 12.59 -16.84 -27.21
C TYR A 528 12.09 -16.84 -28.66
N PRO A 529 12.91 -16.40 -29.63
CA PRO A 529 12.61 -16.57 -31.04
C PRO A 529 12.84 -18.03 -31.43
N ASN A 530 11.78 -18.73 -31.81
CA ASN A 530 11.90 -20.09 -32.32
C ASN A 530 12.43 -20.04 -33.77
N GLY A 531 13.75 -20.20 -33.93
CA GLY A 531 14.37 -20.57 -35.21
C GLY A 531 14.83 -19.44 -36.16
N LEU A 532 15.27 -18.27 -35.66
CA LEU A 532 15.72 -17.14 -36.49
C LEU A 532 17.13 -16.62 -36.15
N SER A 533 17.81 -16.01 -37.13
CA SER A 533 19.23 -15.62 -37.10
C SER A 533 19.58 -14.51 -36.08
N ASP A 534 20.82 -14.52 -35.58
CA ASP A 534 21.38 -13.62 -34.54
C ASP A 534 21.23 -12.10 -34.79
N SER A 535 21.02 -11.67 -36.03
CA SER A 535 20.80 -10.25 -36.34
C SER A 535 19.36 -9.78 -36.07
N TYR A 536 18.38 -10.70 -36.12
CA TYR A 536 16.97 -10.42 -35.81
C TYR A 536 16.68 -10.52 -34.32
N THR A 537 17.39 -11.40 -33.59
CA THR A 537 17.25 -11.56 -32.14
C THR A 537 17.65 -10.31 -31.36
N LYS A 538 18.68 -9.59 -31.85
CA LYS A 538 19.14 -8.31 -31.29
C LYS A 538 18.11 -7.18 -31.45
N SER A 539 17.44 -7.10 -32.60
CA SER A 539 16.40 -6.10 -32.87
C SER A 539 15.12 -6.28 -32.03
N ILE A 540 14.87 -7.49 -31.52
CA ILE A 540 13.68 -7.83 -30.71
C ILE A 540 14.01 -7.75 -29.21
N SER A 541 15.25 -8.04 -28.80
CA SER A 541 15.68 -7.84 -27.41
C SER A 541 15.71 -6.38 -26.96
N ASP A 542 15.80 -5.46 -27.92
CA ASP A 542 15.80 -4.01 -27.67
C ASP A 542 14.37 -3.43 -27.55
N GLN A 543 13.32 -4.25 -27.73
CA GLN A 543 11.92 -3.83 -27.62
C GLN A 543 11.36 -4.14 -26.23
N LEU A 544 10.79 -3.12 -25.57
CA LEU A 544 10.14 -3.25 -24.26
C LEU A 544 8.91 -4.17 -24.36
N PRO A 545 8.81 -5.25 -23.57
CA PRO A 545 7.69 -6.20 -23.60
C PRO A 545 6.31 -5.56 -23.44
N LEU A 546 6.22 -4.46 -22.68
CA LEU A 546 4.99 -3.70 -22.52
C LEU A 546 4.60 -2.96 -23.80
N GLY A 547 5.56 -2.37 -24.53
CA GLY A 547 5.30 -1.72 -25.81
C GLY A 547 4.78 -2.68 -26.86
N LEU A 548 5.27 -3.92 -26.84
CA LEU A 548 4.79 -4.99 -27.70
C LEU A 548 3.36 -5.43 -27.35
N LEU A 549 2.99 -5.49 -26.06
CA LEU A 549 1.62 -5.78 -25.66
C LEU A 549 0.65 -4.62 -25.89
N THR A 550 1.10 -3.38 -25.74
CA THR A 550 0.31 -2.20 -26.10
C THR A 550 -0.02 -2.19 -27.59
N ALA A 551 0.95 -2.55 -28.44
CA ALA A 551 0.70 -2.71 -29.88
C ALA A 551 -0.11 -3.98 -30.22
N ALA A 552 -0.03 -5.02 -29.38
CA ALA A 552 -0.85 -6.23 -29.52
C ALA A 552 -2.32 -6.03 -29.12
N GLN A 553 -2.71 -4.85 -28.64
CA GLN A 553 -4.08 -4.56 -28.27
C GLN A 553 -5.02 -4.77 -29.48
N GLY A 554 -6.12 -5.47 -29.25
CA GLY A 554 -7.08 -5.89 -30.27
C GLY A 554 -6.75 -7.20 -30.99
N HIS A 555 -5.58 -7.80 -30.78
CA HIS A 555 -5.12 -8.98 -31.53
C HIS A 555 -5.26 -10.28 -30.73
N PRO A 556 -5.43 -11.44 -31.41
CA PRO A 556 -5.50 -12.73 -30.75
C PRO A 556 -4.14 -13.12 -30.16
N MET A 557 -4.14 -13.67 -28.96
CA MET A 557 -2.96 -14.19 -28.29
C MET A 557 -3.26 -15.40 -27.42
N LEU A 558 -2.23 -16.24 -27.27
CA LEU A 558 -2.26 -17.38 -26.36
C LEU A 558 -1.43 -17.05 -25.13
N VAL A 559 -2.03 -17.21 -23.95
CA VAL A 559 -1.40 -17.01 -22.64
C VAL A 559 -1.36 -18.34 -21.90
N GLU A 560 -0.19 -18.80 -21.50
CA GLU A 560 -0.04 -19.95 -20.59
C GLU A 560 0.18 -19.43 -19.17
N LEU A 561 -0.61 -19.93 -18.24
CA LEU A 561 -0.54 -19.60 -16.82
C LEU A 561 0.42 -20.54 -16.08
N LYS A 562 0.90 -20.11 -14.92
CA LYS A 562 1.82 -20.90 -14.07
C LYS A 562 1.21 -22.19 -13.54
N ASN A 563 -0.11 -22.26 -13.43
CA ASN A 563 -0.84 -23.48 -13.05
C ASN A 563 -0.97 -24.49 -14.21
N GLY A 564 -0.49 -24.15 -15.42
CA GLY A 564 -0.52 -25.01 -16.60
C GLY A 564 -1.75 -24.80 -17.50
N GLU A 565 -2.72 -23.99 -17.09
CA GLU A 565 -3.87 -23.64 -17.94
C GLU A 565 -3.44 -22.73 -19.09
N THR A 566 -4.12 -22.85 -20.23
CA THR A 566 -3.90 -21.96 -21.38
C THR A 566 -5.18 -21.20 -21.72
N LEU A 567 -5.02 -19.90 -22.01
CA LEU A 567 -6.09 -18.99 -22.37
C LEU A 567 -5.81 -18.45 -23.77
N ASN A 568 -6.69 -18.69 -24.71
CA ASN A 568 -6.59 -18.19 -26.08
C ASN A 568 -7.74 -17.21 -26.35
N GLY A 569 -7.44 -15.94 -26.58
CA GLY A 569 -8.45 -14.89 -26.77
C GLY A 569 -7.85 -13.60 -27.35
N HIS A 570 -8.67 -12.57 -27.51
CA HIS A 570 -8.23 -11.27 -28.05
C HIS A 570 -7.85 -10.33 -26.92
N LEU A 571 -6.66 -9.74 -26.97
CA LEU A 571 -6.22 -8.77 -25.97
C LEU A 571 -7.06 -7.49 -26.07
N VAL A 572 -7.74 -7.13 -25.00
CA VAL A 572 -8.56 -5.91 -24.90
C VAL A 572 -7.72 -4.78 -24.32
N THR A 573 -6.99 -5.03 -23.23
CA THR A 573 -6.08 -4.08 -22.60
C THR A 573 -4.95 -4.83 -21.89
N CYS A 574 -3.81 -4.15 -21.75
CA CYS A 574 -2.68 -4.56 -20.92
C CYS A 574 -2.29 -3.35 -20.06
N ASP A 575 -2.16 -3.52 -18.75
CA ASP A 575 -1.66 -2.47 -17.86
C ASP A 575 -0.13 -2.54 -17.67
N ASN A 576 0.43 -1.56 -16.95
CA ASN A 576 1.87 -1.49 -16.70
C ASN A 576 2.42 -2.65 -15.83
N PHE A 577 1.55 -3.45 -15.23
CA PHE A 577 1.89 -4.65 -14.45
C PHE A 577 1.66 -5.94 -15.25
N MET A 578 1.43 -5.83 -16.57
CA MET A 578 1.14 -6.94 -17.48
C MET A 578 -0.12 -7.71 -17.09
N ASN A 579 -1.05 -7.08 -16.37
CA ASN A 579 -2.39 -7.62 -16.21
C ASN A 579 -3.12 -7.48 -17.54
N LEU A 580 -3.70 -8.58 -18.01
CA LEU A 580 -4.34 -8.66 -19.32
C LEU A 580 -5.85 -8.82 -19.16
N ILE A 581 -6.61 -8.10 -19.98
CA ILE A 581 -8.02 -8.42 -20.23
C ILE A 581 -8.09 -9.10 -21.59
N LEU A 582 -8.54 -10.34 -21.65
CA LEU A 582 -8.80 -11.05 -22.90
C LEU A 582 -10.32 -11.20 -23.09
N ARG A 583 -10.81 -11.03 -24.32
CA ARG A 583 -12.21 -11.32 -24.70
C ARG A 583 -12.31 -12.52 -25.62
N GLU A 584 -13.48 -13.15 -25.64
CA GLU A 584 -13.79 -14.33 -26.46
C GLU A 584 -12.79 -15.47 -26.23
N VAL A 585 -12.58 -15.78 -24.95
CA VAL A 585 -11.48 -16.63 -24.48
C VAL A 585 -11.88 -18.09 -24.50
N VAL A 586 -11.00 -18.94 -25.03
CA VAL A 586 -11.05 -20.38 -24.84
C VAL A 586 -9.99 -20.76 -23.81
N GLN A 587 -10.43 -21.18 -22.63
CA GLN A 587 -9.58 -21.75 -21.60
C GLN A 587 -9.44 -23.25 -21.81
N THR A 588 -8.22 -23.76 -21.72
CA THR A 588 -7.90 -25.19 -21.78
C THR A 588 -7.26 -25.62 -20.45
N SER A 589 -7.72 -26.74 -19.89
CA SER A 589 -7.14 -27.34 -18.67
C SER A 589 -5.65 -27.69 -18.83
N PRO A 590 -4.89 -27.83 -17.74
CA PRO A 590 -3.49 -28.27 -17.79
C PRO A 590 -3.28 -29.62 -18.47
N GLU A 591 -4.26 -30.52 -18.36
CA GLU A 591 -4.25 -31.84 -18.98
C GLU A 591 -4.66 -31.83 -20.47
N GLY A 592 -5.15 -30.70 -20.99
CA GLY A 592 -5.54 -30.54 -22.39
C GLY A 592 -6.87 -31.20 -22.79
N ASP A 593 -7.64 -31.68 -21.82
CA ASP A 593 -8.84 -32.50 -22.01
C ASP A 593 -10.17 -31.72 -21.87
N ARG A 594 -10.14 -30.53 -21.26
CA ARG A 594 -11.33 -29.69 -21.00
C ARG A 594 -11.17 -28.30 -21.58
N PHE A 595 -12.23 -27.82 -22.21
CA PHE A 595 -12.28 -26.50 -22.84
C PHE A 595 -13.48 -25.70 -22.31
N PHE A 596 -13.24 -24.48 -21.84
CA PHE A 596 -14.27 -23.53 -21.42
C PHE A 596 -14.26 -22.30 -22.32
N ARG A 597 -15.44 -21.84 -22.74
CA ARG A 597 -15.57 -20.57 -23.45
C ARG A 597 -16.01 -19.51 -22.47
N LEU A 598 -15.21 -18.46 -22.34
CA LEU A 598 -15.43 -17.35 -21.43
C LEU A 598 -15.60 -16.07 -22.27
N PRO A 599 -16.61 -15.24 -21.99
CA PRO A 599 -16.81 -14.00 -22.73
C PRO A 599 -15.64 -13.03 -22.52
N GLU A 600 -15.10 -12.98 -21.30
CA GLU A 600 -13.95 -12.16 -20.94
C GLU A 600 -13.20 -12.81 -19.77
N VAL A 601 -11.88 -12.60 -19.69
CA VAL A 601 -11.02 -13.06 -18.60
C VAL A 601 -10.02 -11.97 -18.25
N TYR A 602 -9.98 -11.61 -16.97
CA TYR A 602 -8.90 -10.82 -16.39
C TYR A 602 -7.79 -11.75 -15.88
N ILE A 603 -6.56 -11.53 -16.35
CA ILE A 603 -5.38 -12.32 -16.01
C ILE A 603 -4.40 -11.43 -15.28
N ARG A 604 -4.07 -11.76 -14.03
CA ARG A 604 -3.02 -11.06 -13.28
C ARG A 604 -1.64 -11.39 -13.86
N GLY A 605 -0.83 -10.38 -14.15
CA GLY A 605 0.47 -10.54 -14.82
C GLY A 605 1.44 -11.46 -14.10
N ASN A 606 1.38 -11.51 -12.76
CA ASN A 606 2.20 -12.41 -11.95
C ASN A 606 1.87 -13.90 -12.13
N ASN A 607 0.69 -14.24 -12.66
CA ASN A 607 0.26 -15.61 -12.93
C ASN A 607 0.60 -16.07 -14.34
N ILE A 608 1.06 -15.17 -15.21
CA ILE A 608 1.47 -15.48 -16.57
C ILE A 608 2.83 -16.17 -16.54
N LYS A 609 2.93 -17.31 -17.23
CA LYS A 609 4.19 -18.03 -17.45
C LYS A 609 4.82 -17.59 -18.76
N TYR A 610 4.06 -17.63 -19.85
CA TYR A 610 4.46 -17.03 -21.12
C TYR A 610 3.24 -16.64 -21.96
N LEU A 611 3.48 -15.80 -22.96
CA LEU A 611 2.48 -15.46 -23.98
C LEU A 611 3.07 -15.57 -25.38
N ARG A 612 2.20 -15.84 -26.36
CA ARG A 612 2.55 -15.92 -27.79
C ARG A 612 1.83 -14.79 -28.52
N VAL A 613 2.61 -13.94 -29.17
CA VAL A 613 2.11 -12.80 -29.93
C VAL A 613 2.29 -13.08 -31.43
N PRO A 614 1.31 -12.75 -32.28
CA PRO A 614 1.47 -12.82 -33.74
C PRO A 614 2.64 -11.94 -34.21
N GLU A 615 3.40 -12.42 -35.20
CA GLU A 615 4.59 -11.69 -35.70
C GLU A 615 4.26 -10.35 -36.35
N GLU A 616 3.04 -10.20 -36.90
CA GLU A 616 2.55 -8.95 -37.51
C GLU A 616 2.61 -7.77 -36.52
N ILE A 617 2.42 -8.01 -35.23
CA ILE A 617 2.53 -7.00 -34.17
C ILE A 617 3.95 -6.49 -34.01
N VAL A 618 4.94 -7.38 -34.17
CA VAL A 618 6.36 -7.03 -34.03
C VAL A 618 6.78 -6.05 -35.11
N GLU A 619 6.18 -6.14 -36.30
CA GLU A 619 6.42 -5.21 -37.41
C GLU A 619 5.72 -3.86 -37.17
N ILE A 620 4.49 -3.87 -36.65
CA ILE A 620 3.74 -2.65 -36.31
C ILE A 620 4.48 -1.80 -35.25
N VAL A 621 5.05 -2.43 -34.23
CA VAL A 621 5.85 -1.73 -33.20
C VAL A 621 7.07 -1.03 -33.81
N LYS A 622 7.69 -1.63 -34.83
CA LYS A 622 8.86 -1.04 -35.52
C LYS A 622 8.50 0.19 -36.32
N GLU A 623 7.34 0.19 -36.99
CA GLU A 623 6.88 1.35 -37.76
C GLU A 623 6.33 2.48 -36.88
N GLN A 624 5.66 2.14 -35.77
CA GLN A 624 5.14 3.13 -34.82
C GLN A 624 6.25 3.89 -34.08
N GLN A 625 7.37 3.23 -33.78
CA GLN A 625 8.55 3.88 -33.20
C GLN A 625 9.29 4.81 -34.18
N GLN A 626 9.12 4.63 -35.49
CA GLN A 626 9.79 5.46 -36.52
C GLN A 626 9.00 6.71 -36.95
N ASN A 627 7.69 6.80 -36.64
CA ASN A 627 6.79 7.78 -37.27
C ASN A 627 6.14 8.82 -36.34
N GLN A 628 6.58 9.00 -35.08
CA GLN A 628 6.03 10.06 -34.23
C GLN A 628 6.65 11.44 -34.53
N PRO A 629 5.86 12.46 -34.94
CA PRO A 629 6.39 13.79 -35.27
C PRO A 629 6.64 14.65 -34.02
N GLN A 630 7.87 15.17 -33.89
CA GLN A 630 8.26 16.16 -32.88
C GLN A 630 7.54 17.51 -33.09
N GLY A 631 6.75 17.95 -32.10
CA GLY A 631 5.94 19.17 -32.16
C GLY A 631 6.30 20.24 -31.11
N ARG A 632 7.07 21.25 -31.55
CA ARG A 632 7.18 22.64 -31.05
C ARG A 632 7.44 22.89 -29.55
N ARG A 633 8.73 22.97 -29.19
CA ARG A 633 9.26 23.95 -28.22
C ARG A 633 9.20 25.35 -28.86
N GLY A 634 8.54 26.29 -28.19
CA GLY A 634 8.59 27.72 -28.51
C GLY A 634 8.80 28.50 -27.22
N GLY A 635 10.01 29.02 -27.01
CA GLY A 635 10.30 29.88 -25.87
C GLY A 635 9.53 31.19 -25.93
N ARG A 636 9.12 31.69 -24.76
CA ARG A 636 8.97 33.13 -24.53
C ARG A 636 8.98 33.45 -23.05
N ASP A 637 10.04 34.17 -22.67
CA ASP A 637 10.04 35.14 -21.58
C ASP A 637 8.74 35.95 -21.53
N GLY A 638 8.29 36.20 -20.30
CA GLY A 638 7.54 37.39 -19.88
C GLY A 638 6.11 37.53 -20.39
N ASP A 639 5.14 37.49 -19.48
CA ASP A 639 4.64 38.75 -18.91
C ASP A 639 3.59 38.49 -17.82
N ARG A 640 3.66 39.32 -16.77
CA ARG A 640 2.74 39.36 -15.65
C ARG A 640 1.48 40.07 -16.09
N GLY A 641 0.33 39.40 -15.98
CA GLY A 641 -0.94 40.10 -15.97
C GLY A 641 -1.12 40.89 -14.67
N ARG A 642 -1.30 42.22 -14.78
CA ARG A 642 -2.32 43.01 -14.05
C ARG A 642 -2.26 44.50 -14.40
N GLY A 643 -3.40 45.08 -14.81
CA GLY A 643 -3.67 46.50 -14.55
C GLY A 643 -4.54 47.25 -15.56
N ARG A 644 -5.87 47.17 -15.35
CA ARG A 644 -6.95 48.06 -15.81
C ARG A 644 -6.61 49.56 -16.01
N GLY A 645 -7.28 50.20 -16.97
CA GLY A 645 -7.65 51.63 -16.93
C GLY A 645 -7.43 52.36 -18.26
N ARG A 646 -8.41 52.42 -19.17
CA ARG A 646 -9.38 53.54 -19.33
C ARG A 646 -8.73 54.86 -19.78
N GLY A 647 -8.94 55.20 -21.06
CA GLY A 647 -9.18 56.57 -21.49
C GLY A 647 -8.04 57.31 -22.22
N GLY A 648 -8.31 57.68 -23.47
CA GLY A 648 -8.16 59.07 -23.93
C GLY A 648 -6.78 59.51 -24.43
N GLY A 649 -6.66 59.59 -25.76
CA GLY A 649 -6.36 60.86 -26.42
C GLY A 649 -4.95 61.43 -26.37
N GLY A 650 -4.35 61.56 -27.56
CA GLY A 650 -3.66 62.80 -27.93
C GLY A 650 -2.14 62.81 -27.82
N GLY A 651 -1.49 62.63 -28.97
CA GLY A 651 -0.70 63.72 -29.56
C GLY A 651 0.70 64.03 -29.03
N ARG A 652 1.65 63.91 -29.97
CA ARG A 652 2.78 64.82 -30.26
C ARG A 652 4.00 64.89 -29.32
N GLY A 653 5.15 64.64 -29.96
CA GLY A 653 6.42 65.36 -29.77
C GLY A 653 7.21 64.89 -28.55
N GLY A 654 8.50 64.59 -28.60
CA GLY A 654 9.55 65.05 -29.50
C GLY A 654 10.72 65.52 -28.64
N ARG A 655 11.91 64.97 -28.92
CA ARG A 655 13.27 65.49 -28.61
C ARG A 655 13.77 65.53 -27.16
N GLY A 656 15.03 65.11 -27.03
CA GLY A 656 16.03 65.72 -26.13
C GLY A 656 16.55 64.76 -25.06
N ARG A 657 17.72 64.14 -25.23
CA ARG A 657 19.08 64.62 -24.85
C ARG A 657 19.31 64.81 -23.34
N GLY A 658 20.35 64.12 -22.83
CA GLY A 658 21.19 64.54 -21.69
C GLY A 658 21.08 63.59 -20.49
N ARG A 659 22.06 62.76 -20.11
CA ARG A 659 23.47 62.95 -19.70
C ARG A 659 23.61 63.12 -18.17
N GLY A 660 24.44 62.25 -17.57
CA GLY A 660 24.98 62.31 -16.20
C GLY A 660 24.04 61.67 -15.18
N GLY A 661 24.45 60.84 -14.24
CA GLY A 661 25.73 60.62 -13.55
C GLY A 661 25.38 60.07 -12.15
N PRO A 662 26.32 59.44 -11.42
CA PRO A 662 26.02 58.37 -10.47
C PRO A 662 25.83 58.86 -9.02
N ASN A 663 25.11 58.05 -8.24
CA ASN A 663 25.50 57.64 -6.89
C ASN A 663 24.77 56.34 -6.52
#